data_AF-A0A849ZJP5-F1
#
_entry.id   AF-A0A849ZJP5-F1
#
_cell.length_a   1.000
_cell.length_b   1.000
_cell.length_c   1.000
_cell.angle_alpha   90.00
_cell.angle_beta   90.00
_cell.angle_gamma   90.00
#
_symmetry.space_group_name_H-M   'P 1'
#
loop_
_entity.id
_entity.type
_entity.pdbx_description
1 polymer ?
#
loop_
_entity_poly.entity_id
_entity_poly.type
_entity_poly.pdbx_seq_one_letter_code
_entity_poly.pdbx_strand_id
1 'polypeptide(L)'
;MRVLRSALLVSSALTAAALSSLAGGCDERAPLDFGRTPDGPGATIRYDLAHTPLPDIPLPSDTATWADPTSRTGLRINASLAAPTEIERDARKRFDELEGWGTFAPITVSFDLAAVGDKARAVTEAAVDLTNVAERHQADDYDFANDAVYVVNLETGVPVPLDIGNGNFEYTLKRLDRYWPNDTRSTERNLIFETVDETSRGSIDPKTFTPALDTDFDGTLDVPNLDEPFVCPPPSACDVVSDPSYGTPECLKARRDRDQCIADHLLTYYERETDTLILRPVLPLDEMTKYAVVLTDRLVDANGNPVKSPFSHVFHATQKAVGVRVAEILSDPSREAYYGDLAGSGITRVAFTWGFTTQPTVDDMKRLRDGLYGQGPFARFADQFPPKLEVMRAVGQAANLDEGATDVPGWESSPKCVNKSGNLYVVKVAEIQDTLKTAVEQLFGEAGGPDVELLLRSFEHVDSIVIGTFKSPFLLEGGPDSTDPKAAFRLDYLTGDGEVHEDEVQFWLIVPKETAEHHQPFDVNIYGHGYTGNFLELVFYAGNLAEHGLATVGINAMGHQLGFDGPELEALAKSLFAEGCVGPLGDAILTGRARDLDRDGNPDSGGDFWSSYLFHTRDGVRQSVLDHIQLVRIFRTFGTAEGGMICKNATTGWDQPASEPCDTNGNGDAEIVGDFDGNGVPDVGGPDAKYGTWGESLGGILSGIHGAIDAYVTSASPGSGGGGLTDIGLRSFQGGVIEAVLLRLWGPLIVTVPVVENSPPKCNGTLDQNGECTVCEIGQVSLRWVMPDTNDTGELEITCLSPADIQDTTVLVYNENNGELRCARIDDKLKLRVGVPTSIGDNVIVSFFDGKDVVEDYESCAPTVPVGTKARTQVASYGKGRFTESQRNAADTAECESSTCGMFQGLFFGEGMPLSAPAEGYGQIRQTPSLRRFLQLAQVALEPGDPISFAPYYAVKQMTDPFGNSIDAHAVLTINTIGDMNVPLNSGIAFARATGALPFFHPDAATKFPDYADYVTPQALFDALGGKTPNQDLIDKHVIEGVTALARHPAGPTCIDTGNAALDGTYMTLDGETLACFPTGCATMEVECVGSSHCDDTNDKCVPNAPDVQRCEEALFDADDLDEGNALYAEQAAPVPHRLVRYTQKATPETIANVWAPRLLGVPRSEDGGWVPDGRRVTGLLDAYVVPEGTHTFVFGNPCENWDNGTYLTNLVARFFQTDGSDVFYLSHPKTHLCLAKGNCAYLGGSP
;
A
#
# COMPACT_ATOMS: atom_id res chain seq x y z
N MET A 1 -34.70 52.68 -37.12
CA MET A 1 -35.27 51.48 -36.47
C MET A 1 -36.55 50.91 -37.15
N ARG A 2 -36.68 50.97 -38.49
CA ARG A 2 -37.79 50.29 -39.22
C ARG A 2 -37.46 49.82 -40.65
N VAL A 3 -36.18 49.76 -41.03
CA VAL A 3 -35.71 49.30 -42.36
C VAL A 3 -34.71 48.13 -42.28
N LEU A 4 -34.19 47.78 -41.09
CA LEU A 4 -33.26 46.63 -40.91
C LEU A 4 -33.92 45.32 -40.45
N ARG A 5 -35.26 45.25 -40.36
CA ARG A 5 -35.99 44.01 -40.00
C ARG A 5 -36.46 43.18 -41.21
N SER A 6 -36.30 43.67 -42.44
CA SER A 6 -36.81 42.98 -43.63
C SER A 6 -35.74 42.20 -44.42
N ALA A 7 -34.45 42.36 -44.10
CA ALA A 7 -33.36 41.64 -44.77
C ALA A 7 -32.98 40.30 -44.07
N LEU A 8 -33.40 40.10 -42.82
CA LEU A 8 -33.08 38.88 -42.04
C LEU A 8 -34.08 37.73 -42.21
N LEU A 9 -35.19 37.93 -42.93
CA LEU A 9 -36.22 36.90 -43.13
C LEU A 9 -36.02 36.07 -44.42
N VAL A 10 -35.12 36.47 -45.33
CA VAL A 10 -34.90 35.76 -46.59
C VAL A 10 -33.68 34.81 -46.52
N SER A 11 -32.71 35.06 -45.63
CA SER A 11 -31.60 34.12 -45.39
C SER A 11 -31.98 32.92 -44.53
N SER A 12 -33.05 32.99 -43.72
CA SER A 12 -33.48 31.87 -42.86
C SER A 12 -34.22 30.75 -43.62
N ALA A 13 -34.76 31.04 -44.81
CA ALA A 13 -35.50 30.06 -45.59
C ALA A 13 -34.59 29.18 -46.48
N LEU A 14 -33.39 29.66 -46.86
CA LEU A 14 -32.44 28.89 -47.65
C LEU A 14 -31.51 28.00 -46.81
N THR A 15 -31.26 28.33 -45.53
CA THR A 15 -30.52 27.42 -44.63
C THR A 15 -31.38 26.26 -44.12
N ALA A 16 -32.69 26.44 -44.00
CA ALA A 16 -33.61 25.37 -43.61
C ALA A 16 -33.72 24.25 -44.67
N ALA A 17 -33.54 24.58 -45.96
CA ALA A 17 -33.55 23.61 -47.05
C ALA A 17 -32.19 22.87 -47.22
N ALA A 18 -31.08 23.45 -46.74
CA ALA A 18 -29.77 22.79 -46.76
C ALA A 18 -29.54 21.88 -45.53
N LEU A 19 -30.13 22.21 -44.37
CA LEU A 19 -30.10 21.32 -43.19
C LEU A 19 -31.00 20.09 -43.34
N SER A 20 -32.06 20.15 -44.14
CA SER A 20 -32.93 18.98 -44.40
C SER A 20 -32.36 18.00 -45.43
N SER A 21 -31.28 18.36 -46.13
CA SER A 21 -30.53 17.45 -47.02
C SER A 21 -29.24 16.87 -46.42
N LEU A 22 -28.84 17.30 -45.20
CA LEU A 22 -27.75 16.67 -44.43
C LEU A 22 -28.25 15.80 -43.26
N ALA A 23 -29.56 15.82 -42.98
CA ALA A 23 -30.24 14.88 -42.10
C ALA A 23 -30.59 13.52 -42.78
N GLY A 24 -29.97 13.23 -43.94
CA GLY A 24 -30.14 11.98 -44.68
C GLY A 24 -29.04 10.93 -44.45
N GLY A 25 -28.15 11.15 -43.46
CA GLY A 25 -27.04 10.24 -43.14
C GLY A 25 -27.26 9.30 -41.94
N CYS A 26 -28.29 9.53 -41.13
CA CYS A 26 -28.67 8.62 -40.04
C CYS A 26 -29.77 7.67 -40.51
N ASP A 27 -29.39 6.65 -41.26
CA ASP A 27 -30.25 5.48 -41.45
C ASP A 27 -30.05 4.49 -40.30
N GLU A 28 -30.68 4.78 -39.15
CA GLU A 28 -30.79 3.86 -37.99
C GLU A 28 -31.82 2.73 -38.23
N ARG A 29 -32.24 2.47 -39.48
CA ARG A 29 -33.26 1.46 -39.80
C ARG A 29 -32.82 0.39 -40.79
N ALA A 30 -31.53 0.31 -41.12
CA ALA A 30 -31.00 -0.91 -41.72
C ALA A 30 -30.86 -1.97 -40.61
N PRO A 31 -31.56 -3.12 -40.67
CA PRO A 31 -31.29 -4.21 -39.74
C PRO A 31 -29.82 -4.61 -39.88
N LEU A 32 -29.08 -4.49 -38.78
CA LEU A 32 -27.70 -4.96 -38.72
C LEU A 32 -27.73 -6.50 -38.76
N ASP A 33 -27.31 -7.07 -39.89
CA ASP A 33 -27.11 -8.52 -40.05
C ASP A 33 -25.82 -9.01 -39.35
N PHE A 34 -24.98 -8.11 -38.86
CA PHE A 34 -23.74 -8.39 -38.16
C PHE A 34 -23.95 -8.51 -36.65
N GLY A 35 -23.40 -9.57 -36.04
CA GLY A 35 -23.33 -9.72 -34.57
C GLY A 35 -24.67 -9.96 -33.88
N ARG A 36 -25.65 -10.60 -34.55
CA ARG A 36 -26.93 -10.94 -33.90
C ARG A 36 -26.71 -11.94 -32.76
N THR A 37 -27.34 -11.70 -31.63
CA THR A 37 -27.32 -12.63 -30.49
C THR A 37 -28.03 -13.93 -30.91
N PRO A 38 -27.39 -15.11 -30.75
CA PRO A 38 -28.04 -16.39 -31.01
C PRO A 38 -29.30 -16.59 -30.14
N ASP A 39 -30.29 -17.29 -30.68
CA ASP A 39 -31.45 -17.74 -29.89
C ASP A 39 -31.00 -18.81 -28.87
N GLY A 40 -31.45 -18.70 -27.62
CA GLY A 40 -31.10 -19.67 -26.56
C GLY A 40 -31.59 -19.26 -25.17
N PRO A 41 -31.64 -20.20 -24.22
CA PRO A 41 -32.11 -19.99 -22.85
C PRO A 41 -30.98 -19.63 -21.86
N GLY A 42 -29.74 -19.40 -22.33
CA GLY A 42 -28.58 -19.20 -21.46
C GLY A 42 -28.69 -18.02 -20.49
N ALA A 43 -27.89 -18.06 -19.42
CA ALA A 43 -27.78 -16.98 -18.45
C ALA A 43 -27.54 -15.63 -19.15
N THR A 44 -28.33 -14.62 -18.80
CA THR A 44 -28.30 -13.32 -19.46
C THR A 44 -27.37 -12.38 -18.70
N ILE A 45 -26.51 -11.67 -19.42
CA ILE A 45 -25.65 -10.65 -18.78
C ILE A 45 -26.52 -9.53 -18.23
N ARG A 46 -26.28 -9.15 -16.98
CA ARG A 46 -26.99 -8.07 -16.33
C ARG A 46 -26.58 -6.72 -16.92
N TYR A 47 -27.56 -5.91 -17.28
CA TYR A 47 -27.31 -4.62 -17.90
C TYR A 47 -28.46 -3.62 -17.65
N ASP A 48 -28.35 -2.89 -16.54
CA ASP A 48 -29.25 -1.81 -16.15
C ASP A 48 -28.48 -0.50 -15.92
N LEU A 49 -28.44 0.34 -16.96
CA LEU A 49 -27.85 1.68 -16.88
C LEU A 49 -28.64 2.65 -15.97
N ALA A 50 -29.89 2.34 -15.64
CA ALA A 50 -30.76 3.20 -14.84
C ALA A 50 -30.78 2.79 -13.36
N HIS A 51 -30.09 1.70 -12.99
CA HIS A 51 -29.96 1.28 -11.60
C HIS A 51 -29.30 2.39 -10.75
N THR A 52 -29.83 2.61 -9.55
CA THR A 52 -29.38 3.66 -8.62
C THR A 52 -28.88 3.05 -7.31
N PRO A 53 -27.82 3.61 -6.69
CA PRO A 53 -27.16 4.86 -7.05
C PRO A 53 -26.14 4.71 -8.19
N LEU A 54 -25.71 3.50 -8.52
CA LEU A 54 -24.74 3.19 -9.58
C LEU A 54 -25.32 2.17 -10.57
N PRO A 55 -24.99 2.25 -11.87
CA PRO A 55 -25.54 1.35 -12.89
C PRO A 55 -25.13 -0.11 -12.65
N ASP A 56 -25.99 -1.07 -12.96
CA ASP A 56 -25.67 -2.49 -12.85
C ASP A 56 -25.34 -3.06 -14.24
N ILE A 57 -24.09 -2.85 -14.65
CA ILE A 57 -23.54 -3.22 -15.95
C ILE A 57 -22.15 -3.82 -15.77
N PRO A 58 -21.59 -4.51 -16.78
CA PRO A 58 -20.19 -4.87 -16.76
C PRO A 58 -19.31 -3.62 -16.64
N LEU A 59 -18.32 -3.66 -15.73
CA LEU A 59 -17.36 -2.59 -15.49
C LEU A 59 -15.93 -3.14 -15.57
N PRO A 60 -14.96 -2.36 -16.08
CA PRO A 60 -15.09 -1.05 -16.72
C PRO A 60 -15.83 -1.09 -18.07
N SER A 61 -16.43 0.03 -18.49
CA SER A 61 -17.16 0.14 -19.76
C SER A 61 -17.25 1.57 -20.27
N ASP A 62 -16.90 1.79 -21.55
CA ASP A 62 -17.06 3.09 -22.23
C ASP A 62 -18.53 3.47 -22.47
N THR A 63 -19.50 2.64 -22.03
CA THR A 63 -20.91 3.08 -22.00
C THR A 63 -21.22 3.92 -20.76
N ALA A 64 -20.40 3.79 -19.70
CA ALA A 64 -20.46 4.63 -18.50
C ALA A 64 -19.41 5.76 -18.54
N THR A 65 -19.11 6.26 -19.74
CA THR A 65 -18.27 7.44 -19.97
C THR A 65 -19.01 8.48 -20.80
N TRP A 66 -18.51 9.70 -20.81
CA TRP A 66 -18.97 10.77 -21.70
C TRP A 66 -17.80 11.33 -22.50
N ALA A 67 -18.08 11.83 -23.70
CA ALA A 67 -17.05 12.31 -24.62
C ALA A 67 -16.58 13.72 -24.23
N ASP A 68 -15.28 13.87 -23.99
CA ASP A 68 -14.64 15.15 -23.66
C ASP A 68 -13.42 15.39 -24.56
N PRO A 69 -13.48 16.32 -25.53
CA PRO A 69 -12.32 16.62 -26.37
C PRO A 69 -11.17 17.32 -25.62
N THR A 70 -11.38 17.71 -24.36
CA THR A 70 -10.35 18.28 -23.50
C THR A 70 -9.62 17.23 -22.65
N SER A 71 -10.03 15.97 -22.67
CA SER A 71 -9.22 14.87 -22.10
C SER A 71 -8.30 14.24 -23.14
N ARG A 72 -7.19 13.64 -22.70
CA ARG A 72 -6.18 12.96 -23.54
C ARG A 72 -6.73 11.72 -24.22
N THR A 73 -7.68 11.03 -23.60
CA THR A 73 -8.35 9.84 -24.16
C THR A 73 -9.59 10.18 -24.99
N GLY A 74 -10.08 11.43 -24.91
CA GLY A 74 -11.34 11.87 -25.49
C GLY A 74 -12.58 11.47 -24.69
N LEU A 75 -12.39 10.85 -23.51
CA LEU A 75 -13.45 10.37 -22.62
C LEU A 75 -13.21 10.84 -21.18
N ARG A 76 -14.29 10.88 -20.39
CA ARG A 76 -14.26 10.88 -18.92
C ARG A 76 -15.29 9.92 -18.36
N ILE A 77 -15.03 9.37 -17.18
CA ILE A 77 -16.02 8.53 -16.48
C ILE A 77 -17.28 9.37 -16.22
N ASN A 78 -18.45 8.75 -16.36
CA ASN A 78 -19.74 9.36 -16.02
C ASN A 78 -20.18 8.82 -14.65
N ALA A 79 -19.74 9.47 -13.58
CA ALA A 79 -20.01 9.02 -12.22
C ALA A 79 -21.34 9.58 -11.72
N SER A 80 -22.16 8.73 -11.08
CA SER A 80 -23.36 9.20 -10.39
C SER A 80 -22.98 10.05 -9.20
N LEU A 81 -23.46 11.29 -9.14
CA LEU A 81 -23.22 12.20 -8.01
C LEU A 81 -24.18 11.95 -6.81
N ALA A 82 -25.09 10.98 -6.94
CA ALA A 82 -26.01 10.61 -5.87
C ALA A 82 -25.32 9.71 -4.84
N ALA A 83 -24.87 10.30 -3.73
CA ALA A 83 -24.24 9.59 -2.61
C ALA A 83 -24.73 10.13 -1.26
N PRO A 84 -24.85 9.27 -0.23
CA PRO A 84 -25.33 9.64 1.09
C PRO A 84 -24.38 10.57 1.88
N THR A 85 -23.07 10.44 1.69
CA THR A 85 -22.06 11.15 2.51
C THR A 85 -21.22 12.13 1.69
N GLU A 86 -20.65 13.15 2.34
CA GLU A 86 -19.77 14.13 1.68
C GLU A 86 -18.50 13.47 1.14
N ILE A 87 -17.86 12.58 1.89
CA ILE A 87 -16.70 11.81 1.42
C ILE A 87 -16.98 11.05 0.12
N GLU A 88 -18.14 10.39 0.01
CA GLU A 88 -18.50 9.64 -1.19
C GLU A 88 -18.91 10.57 -2.35
N ARG A 89 -19.60 11.68 -2.07
CA ARG A 89 -19.92 12.71 -3.09
C ARG A 89 -18.66 13.31 -3.69
N ASP A 90 -17.65 13.63 -2.86
CA ASP A 90 -16.37 14.16 -3.32
C ASP A 90 -15.63 13.12 -4.18
N ALA A 91 -15.52 11.88 -3.70
CA ALA A 91 -14.90 10.80 -4.46
C ALA A 91 -15.57 10.62 -5.84
N ARG A 92 -16.89 10.57 -5.91
CA ARG A 92 -17.66 10.44 -7.17
C ARG A 92 -17.45 11.63 -8.10
N LYS A 93 -17.38 12.86 -7.57
CA LYS A 93 -17.06 14.04 -8.37
C LYS A 93 -15.67 13.93 -9.00
N ARG A 94 -14.68 13.45 -8.25
CA ARG A 94 -13.31 13.25 -8.76
C ARG A 94 -13.21 12.06 -9.72
N PHE A 95 -14.02 11.02 -9.55
CA PHE A 95 -14.18 9.97 -10.55
C PHE A 95 -14.69 10.54 -11.89
N ASP A 96 -15.64 11.48 -11.87
CA ASP A 96 -16.15 12.16 -13.07
C ASP A 96 -15.06 12.96 -13.82
N GLU A 97 -13.97 13.29 -13.13
CA GLU A 97 -12.79 13.96 -13.71
C GLU A 97 -11.77 12.96 -14.28
N LEU A 98 -11.85 11.66 -13.99
CA LEU A 98 -10.90 10.68 -14.54
C LEU A 98 -11.08 10.52 -16.05
N GLU A 99 -9.95 10.51 -16.76
CA GLU A 99 -9.89 10.43 -18.22
C GLU A 99 -10.01 8.98 -18.74
N GLY A 100 -10.45 8.02 -17.93
CA GLY A 100 -10.58 6.62 -18.33
C GLY A 100 -10.67 5.69 -17.12
N TRP A 101 -10.64 4.39 -17.40
CA TRP A 101 -10.71 3.32 -16.41
C TRP A 101 -9.32 2.83 -15.97
N GLY A 102 -9.28 1.95 -14.98
CA GLY A 102 -8.02 1.46 -14.45
C GLY A 102 -7.27 0.49 -15.38
N THR A 103 -5.95 0.41 -15.20
CA THR A 103 -5.02 -0.52 -15.85
C THR A 103 -4.79 -1.81 -15.06
N PHE A 104 -5.12 -1.87 -13.78
CA PHE A 104 -4.91 -3.05 -12.92
C PHE A 104 -6.13 -3.41 -12.07
N ALA A 105 -7.12 -2.52 -12.00
CA ALA A 105 -8.40 -2.75 -11.34
C ALA A 105 -9.13 -4.01 -11.87
N PRO A 106 -9.88 -4.73 -11.01
CA PRO A 106 -10.68 -5.88 -11.44
C PRO A 106 -11.74 -5.50 -12.48
N ILE A 107 -12.03 -6.44 -13.38
CA ILE A 107 -13.07 -6.32 -14.40
C ILE A 107 -14.21 -7.27 -14.01
N THR A 108 -15.45 -6.79 -13.98
CA THR A 108 -16.60 -7.56 -13.48
C THR A 108 -17.74 -7.66 -14.47
N VAL A 109 -18.42 -8.81 -14.44
CA VAL A 109 -19.65 -9.06 -15.20
C VAL A 109 -20.58 -10.00 -14.45
N SER A 110 -21.83 -9.59 -14.27
CA SER A 110 -22.85 -10.34 -13.54
C SER A 110 -23.87 -11.00 -14.48
N PHE A 111 -24.48 -12.09 -14.01
CA PHE A 111 -25.39 -12.92 -14.81
C PHE A 111 -26.71 -13.20 -14.10
N ASP A 112 -27.80 -13.18 -14.85
CA ASP A 112 -29.13 -13.59 -14.39
C ASP A 112 -29.50 -14.96 -14.98
N LEU A 113 -29.77 -15.94 -14.10
CA LEU A 113 -30.27 -17.26 -14.46
C LEU A 113 -31.48 -17.64 -13.60
N ALA A 114 -32.63 -17.88 -14.24
CA ALA A 114 -33.87 -18.13 -13.52
C ALA A 114 -34.05 -19.60 -13.06
N ALA A 115 -33.48 -20.56 -13.78
CA ALA A 115 -33.75 -21.99 -13.57
C ALA A 115 -32.54 -22.86 -13.92
N VAL A 116 -32.37 -23.94 -13.15
CA VAL A 116 -31.42 -25.03 -13.44
C VAL A 116 -32.22 -26.32 -13.64
N GLY A 117 -32.05 -26.95 -14.80
CA GLY A 117 -32.94 -28.00 -15.32
C GLY A 117 -34.38 -27.50 -15.44
N ASP A 118 -35.33 -28.26 -14.87
CA ASP A 118 -36.76 -27.93 -14.87
C ASP A 118 -37.22 -27.20 -13.59
N LYS A 119 -36.29 -26.72 -12.75
CA LYS A 119 -36.58 -26.11 -11.44
C LYS A 119 -36.05 -24.68 -11.36
N ALA A 120 -36.68 -23.88 -10.49
CA ALA A 120 -36.11 -22.59 -10.11
C ALA A 120 -34.70 -22.81 -9.54
N ARG A 121 -33.75 -21.97 -9.94
CA ARG A 121 -32.36 -22.06 -9.50
C ARG A 121 -32.31 -21.96 -7.97
N ALA A 122 -31.58 -22.85 -7.32
CA ALA A 122 -31.33 -22.77 -5.89
C ALA A 122 -30.33 -21.63 -5.60
N VAL A 123 -30.41 -21.01 -4.42
CA VAL A 123 -29.47 -19.93 -4.03
C VAL A 123 -28.01 -20.40 -4.00
N THR A 124 -27.79 -21.70 -3.81
CA THR A 124 -26.47 -22.33 -3.80
C THR A 124 -25.90 -22.59 -5.20
N GLU A 125 -26.72 -22.52 -6.25
CA GLU A 125 -26.31 -22.76 -7.63
C GLU A 125 -25.85 -21.45 -8.27
N ALA A 126 -24.61 -21.40 -8.76
CA ALA A 126 -24.09 -20.26 -9.53
C ALA A 126 -24.83 -20.09 -10.86
N ALA A 127 -24.87 -18.86 -11.40
CA ALA A 127 -25.39 -18.59 -12.74
C ALA A 127 -24.56 -19.26 -13.85
N VAL A 128 -23.24 -19.31 -13.68
CA VAL A 128 -22.29 -19.89 -14.64
C VAL A 128 -21.74 -21.23 -14.15
N ASP A 129 -21.34 -22.10 -15.08
CA ASP A 129 -20.67 -23.36 -14.76
C ASP A 129 -19.23 -23.08 -14.31
N LEU A 130 -19.02 -23.01 -12.99
CA LEU A 130 -17.71 -22.73 -12.40
C LEU A 130 -16.67 -23.82 -12.70
N THR A 131 -17.10 -25.08 -12.83
CA THR A 131 -16.20 -26.16 -13.25
C THR A 131 -15.74 -25.92 -14.68
N ASN A 132 -16.64 -25.51 -15.57
CA ASN A 132 -16.25 -25.16 -16.94
C ASN A 132 -15.30 -23.97 -17.01
N VAL A 133 -15.49 -22.95 -16.17
CA VAL A 133 -14.57 -21.80 -16.08
C VAL A 133 -13.19 -22.28 -15.60
N ALA A 134 -13.13 -23.04 -14.51
CA ALA A 134 -11.88 -23.56 -13.95
C ALA A 134 -11.12 -24.44 -14.98
N GLU A 135 -11.78 -25.39 -15.63
CA GLU A 135 -11.17 -26.28 -16.65
C GLU A 135 -10.56 -25.54 -17.85
N ARG A 136 -10.97 -24.29 -18.09
CA ARG A 136 -10.56 -23.49 -19.25
C ARG A 136 -9.55 -22.39 -18.95
N HIS A 137 -9.29 -22.09 -17.69
CA HIS A 137 -8.47 -20.95 -17.27
C HIS A 137 -7.49 -21.25 -16.13
N GLN A 138 -7.70 -22.35 -15.40
CA GLN A 138 -6.86 -22.71 -14.26
C GLN A 138 -5.94 -23.86 -14.60
N ALA A 139 -4.72 -23.80 -14.07
CA ALA A 139 -3.68 -24.82 -14.25
C ALA A 139 -3.35 -25.18 -15.72
N ASP A 140 -3.66 -24.28 -16.66
CA ASP A 140 -3.44 -24.42 -18.10
C ASP A 140 -2.26 -23.58 -18.63
N ASP A 141 -1.53 -22.91 -17.73
CA ASP A 141 -0.43 -22.00 -18.04
C ASP A 141 -0.84 -20.77 -18.88
N TYR A 142 -2.05 -20.24 -18.63
CA TYR A 142 -2.59 -19.10 -19.36
C TYR A 142 -2.64 -19.36 -20.89
N ASP A 143 -2.97 -20.59 -21.29
CA ASP A 143 -3.12 -20.97 -22.71
C ASP A 143 -4.43 -20.41 -23.29
N PHE A 144 -4.31 -19.24 -23.90
CA PHE A 144 -5.43 -18.49 -24.47
C PHE A 144 -6.30 -19.26 -25.47
N ALA A 145 -5.82 -20.35 -26.08
CA ALA A 145 -6.50 -20.97 -27.20
C ALA A 145 -7.92 -21.48 -26.87
N ASN A 146 -8.20 -21.80 -25.59
CA ASN A 146 -9.46 -22.42 -25.15
C ASN A 146 -10.25 -21.60 -24.11
N ASP A 147 -9.82 -20.37 -23.80
CA ASP A 147 -10.45 -19.53 -22.79
C ASP A 147 -11.94 -19.27 -23.09
N ALA A 148 -12.72 -19.17 -22.02
CA ALA A 148 -14.12 -18.77 -22.10
C ALA A 148 -14.30 -17.26 -22.28
N VAL A 149 -13.35 -16.47 -21.78
CA VAL A 149 -13.41 -15.01 -21.67
C VAL A 149 -12.04 -14.41 -21.99
N TYR A 150 -12.00 -13.30 -22.72
CA TYR A 150 -10.77 -12.59 -23.06
C TYR A 150 -10.86 -11.11 -22.70
N VAL A 151 -9.75 -10.52 -22.30
CA VAL A 151 -9.52 -9.06 -22.38
C VAL A 151 -8.52 -8.85 -23.52
N VAL A 152 -8.90 -8.06 -24.52
CA VAL A 152 -8.12 -7.92 -25.77
C VAL A 152 -7.71 -6.47 -25.97
N ASN A 153 -6.41 -6.22 -26.15
CA ASN A 153 -5.93 -4.94 -26.62
C ASN A 153 -6.45 -4.71 -28.06
N LEU A 154 -7.29 -3.71 -28.28
CA LEU A 154 -7.94 -3.50 -29.58
C LEU A 154 -6.99 -2.97 -30.66
N GLU A 155 -5.84 -2.42 -30.27
CA GLU A 155 -4.81 -1.99 -31.22
C GLU A 155 -4.04 -3.21 -31.75
N THR A 156 -3.50 -4.04 -30.86
CA THR A 156 -2.61 -5.16 -31.21
C THR A 156 -3.37 -6.47 -31.51
N GLY A 157 -4.58 -6.62 -30.97
CA GLY A 157 -5.36 -7.85 -30.99
C GLY A 157 -4.78 -8.98 -30.12
N VAL A 158 -3.89 -8.65 -29.17
CA VAL A 158 -3.29 -9.62 -28.25
C VAL A 158 -4.17 -9.74 -26.99
N PRO A 159 -4.53 -10.96 -26.54
CA PRO A 159 -5.26 -11.17 -25.29
C PRO A 159 -4.35 -10.95 -24.08
N VAL A 160 -4.90 -10.43 -22.99
CA VAL A 160 -4.23 -10.17 -21.71
C VAL A 160 -4.31 -11.41 -20.82
N PRO A 161 -3.22 -11.82 -20.12
CA PRO A 161 -3.29 -12.88 -19.12
C PRO A 161 -4.15 -12.45 -17.93
N LEU A 162 -5.12 -13.28 -17.57
CA LEU A 162 -6.06 -13.04 -16.48
C LEU A 162 -5.85 -14.09 -15.39
N ASP A 163 -5.92 -13.66 -14.14
CA ASP A 163 -6.11 -14.56 -13.01
C ASP A 163 -7.62 -14.76 -12.83
N ILE A 164 -8.05 -16.01 -13.01
CA ILE A 164 -9.42 -16.46 -12.76
C ILE A 164 -9.33 -17.62 -11.76
N GLY A 165 -8.70 -17.37 -10.61
CA GLY A 165 -8.47 -18.34 -9.54
C GLY A 165 -7.17 -19.12 -9.69
N ASN A 166 -6.13 -18.50 -10.25
CA ASN A 166 -4.82 -19.14 -10.45
C ASN A 166 -3.91 -19.01 -9.21
N GLY A 167 -4.30 -18.21 -8.20
CA GLY A 167 -3.58 -18.06 -6.93
C GLY A 167 -2.63 -16.86 -6.85
N ASN A 168 -2.69 -15.92 -7.80
CA ASN A 168 -1.85 -14.72 -7.72
C ASN A 168 -2.44 -13.62 -6.83
N PHE A 169 -3.75 -13.66 -6.60
CA PHE A 169 -4.48 -12.72 -5.75
C PHE A 169 -5.08 -13.47 -4.57
N GLU A 170 -4.62 -13.10 -3.38
CA GLU A 170 -4.98 -13.72 -2.12
C GLU A 170 -5.80 -12.74 -1.29
N TYR A 171 -6.78 -13.26 -0.54
CA TYR A 171 -7.67 -12.46 0.32
C TYR A 171 -7.76 -12.99 1.75
N THR A 172 -6.98 -14.02 2.09
CA THR A 172 -6.96 -14.62 3.41
C THR A 172 -6.21 -13.75 4.41
N LEU A 173 -6.83 -13.53 5.58
CA LEU A 173 -6.32 -12.69 6.65
C LEU A 173 -5.35 -13.42 7.60
N LYS A 174 -4.27 -12.73 7.99
CA LYS A 174 -3.34 -13.18 9.03
C LYS A 174 -3.94 -13.08 10.43
N ARG A 175 -4.58 -11.95 10.76
CA ARG A 175 -5.19 -11.65 12.08
C ARG A 175 -6.70 -11.44 11.97
N LEU A 176 -7.42 -11.79 13.03
CA LEU A 176 -8.90 -11.73 13.09
C LEU A 176 -9.42 -10.72 14.11
N ASP A 177 -8.58 -10.26 15.02
CA ASP A 177 -8.92 -9.51 16.24
C ASP A 177 -8.79 -7.98 16.08
N ARG A 178 -8.65 -7.48 14.85
CA ARG A 178 -8.35 -6.06 14.54
C ARG A 178 -9.57 -5.22 14.13
N TYR A 179 -10.77 -5.79 14.12
CA TYR A 179 -11.93 -5.20 13.43
C TYR A 179 -12.99 -4.60 14.36
N TRP A 180 -12.57 -4.06 15.52
CA TRP A 180 -13.38 -3.31 16.51
C TRP A 180 -14.47 -4.11 17.23
N PRO A 181 -15.02 -3.57 18.35
CA PRO A 181 -16.00 -4.29 19.16
C PRO A 181 -17.20 -4.80 18.37
N ASN A 182 -17.69 -5.96 18.78
CA ASN A 182 -18.92 -6.58 18.29
C ASN A 182 -18.94 -6.85 16.77
N ASP A 183 -17.78 -7.07 16.14
CA ASP A 183 -17.71 -7.61 14.77
C ASP A 183 -18.44 -8.96 14.69
N THR A 184 -19.43 -9.05 13.81
CA THR A 184 -20.28 -10.24 13.58
C THR A 184 -19.51 -11.36 12.88
N ARG A 185 -18.37 -11.02 12.26
CA ARG A 185 -17.53 -11.93 11.48
C ARG A 185 -16.11 -12.01 12.06
N SER A 186 -15.97 -11.84 13.37
CA SER A 186 -14.69 -11.88 14.10
C SER A 186 -13.95 -13.23 14.03
N THR A 187 -14.58 -14.27 13.50
CA THR A 187 -13.99 -15.62 13.32
C THR A 187 -13.62 -15.92 11.87
N GLU A 188 -13.88 -14.99 10.95
CA GLU A 188 -13.75 -15.21 9.51
C GLU A 188 -12.49 -14.56 8.95
N ARG A 189 -11.69 -15.34 8.20
CA ARG A 189 -10.43 -14.91 7.57
C ARG A 189 -10.60 -14.16 6.24
N ASN A 190 -11.74 -13.54 6.00
CA ASN A 190 -11.98 -12.79 4.78
C ASN A 190 -12.76 -11.50 5.06
N LEU A 191 -12.32 -10.37 4.50
CA LEU A 191 -13.01 -9.08 4.63
C LEU A 191 -13.99 -8.78 3.50
N ILE A 192 -13.81 -9.41 2.35
CA ILE A 192 -14.50 -9.03 1.11
C ILE A 192 -15.54 -10.04 0.68
N PHE A 193 -15.37 -11.34 0.88
CA PHE A 193 -16.29 -12.40 0.47
C PHE A 193 -16.88 -13.11 1.69
N GLU A 194 -18.16 -13.44 1.63
CA GLU A 194 -18.84 -14.16 2.71
C GLU A 194 -18.37 -15.62 2.78
N THR A 195 -18.20 -16.14 3.99
CA THR A 195 -17.70 -17.49 4.31
C THR A 195 -18.61 -18.26 5.28
N VAL A 196 -19.64 -17.62 5.82
CA VAL A 196 -20.66 -18.15 6.71
C VAL A 196 -21.89 -18.61 5.91
N ASP A 197 -22.50 -19.71 6.34
CA ASP A 197 -23.69 -20.29 5.73
C ASP A 197 -24.96 -19.95 6.52
N GLU A 198 -25.83 -19.14 5.93
CA GLU A 198 -27.16 -18.83 6.47
C GLU A 198 -28.28 -19.66 5.84
N THR A 199 -27.98 -20.37 4.75
CA THR A 199 -28.95 -21.27 4.11
C THR A 199 -29.24 -22.53 4.93
N SER A 200 -28.47 -22.78 5.99
CA SER A 200 -28.49 -24.03 6.75
C SER A 200 -28.38 -25.23 5.80
N ARG A 201 -27.30 -25.26 5.03
CA ARG A 201 -27.01 -26.26 3.99
C ARG A 201 -28.13 -26.41 2.95
N GLY A 202 -28.66 -25.28 2.49
CA GLY A 202 -29.68 -25.18 1.45
C GLY A 202 -31.11 -25.49 1.91
N SER A 203 -31.37 -25.58 3.22
CA SER A 203 -32.71 -25.82 3.74
C SER A 203 -33.55 -24.54 3.90
N ILE A 204 -32.89 -23.38 3.96
CA ILE A 204 -33.47 -22.05 3.94
C ILE A 204 -33.30 -21.47 2.53
N ASP A 205 -34.39 -20.95 1.97
CA ASP A 205 -34.43 -20.20 0.72
C ASP A 205 -34.83 -18.74 0.96
N PRO A 206 -34.66 -17.83 -0.03
CA PRO A 206 -34.99 -16.42 0.13
C PRO A 206 -36.44 -16.11 0.55
N LYS A 207 -37.40 -17.03 0.35
CA LYS A 207 -38.79 -16.83 0.79
C LYS A 207 -39.02 -17.23 2.24
N THR A 208 -38.13 -18.07 2.77
CA THR A 208 -38.15 -18.55 4.15
C THR A 208 -37.11 -17.88 5.04
N PHE A 209 -36.20 -17.09 4.45
CA PHE A 209 -35.26 -16.25 5.16
C PHE A 209 -36.02 -15.21 5.98
N THR A 210 -35.54 -14.97 7.20
CA THR A 210 -36.15 -14.05 8.16
C THR A 210 -35.04 -13.30 8.86
N PRO A 211 -35.29 -12.10 9.41
CA PRO A 211 -34.23 -11.35 10.10
C PRO A 211 -33.60 -12.14 11.27
N ALA A 212 -34.34 -13.03 11.93
CA ALA A 212 -33.77 -13.88 12.98
C ALA A 212 -32.69 -14.87 12.51
N LEU A 213 -32.60 -15.13 11.20
CA LEU A 213 -31.61 -16.03 10.58
C LEU A 213 -30.40 -15.27 10.02
N ASP A 214 -30.56 -13.97 9.78
CA ASP A 214 -29.50 -13.04 9.39
C ASP A 214 -28.57 -12.81 10.60
N THR A 215 -27.29 -13.08 10.41
CA THR A 215 -26.27 -13.13 11.46
C THR A 215 -25.32 -11.94 11.45
N ASP A 216 -25.23 -11.17 10.36
CA ASP A 216 -24.43 -9.94 10.27
C ASP A 216 -25.24 -8.66 10.02
N PHE A 217 -26.55 -8.78 9.84
CA PHE A 217 -27.51 -7.69 9.70
C PHE A 217 -27.37 -6.90 8.39
N ASP A 218 -26.99 -7.55 7.30
CA ASP A 218 -26.92 -6.92 5.99
C ASP A 218 -28.22 -7.08 5.17
N GLY A 219 -29.11 -7.99 5.58
CA GLY A 219 -30.38 -8.31 4.95
C GLY A 219 -30.29 -9.33 3.79
N THR A 220 -29.12 -9.86 3.52
CA THR A 220 -28.85 -10.83 2.45
C THR A 220 -28.86 -12.25 3.00
N LEU A 221 -29.35 -13.21 2.21
CA LEU A 221 -29.22 -14.63 2.56
C LEU A 221 -27.85 -15.13 2.11
N ASP A 222 -26.96 -15.33 3.07
CA ASP A 222 -25.57 -15.68 2.78
C ASP A 222 -25.34 -17.13 2.36
N VAL A 223 -24.57 -17.27 1.28
CA VAL A 223 -23.98 -18.52 0.81
C VAL A 223 -22.47 -18.36 0.83
N PRO A 224 -21.70 -19.27 1.46
CA PRO A 224 -20.25 -19.18 1.46
C PRO A 224 -19.70 -19.11 0.04
N ASN A 225 -18.82 -18.14 -0.21
CA ASN A 225 -18.19 -17.90 -1.51
C ASN A 225 -17.06 -18.90 -1.80
N LEU A 226 -17.40 -20.19 -1.73
CA LEU A 226 -16.51 -21.31 -1.96
C LEU A 226 -16.87 -22.02 -3.27
N ASP A 227 -15.92 -22.71 -3.90
CA ASP A 227 -16.16 -23.53 -5.10
C ASP A 227 -17.30 -24.54 -4.89
N GLU A 228 -17.39 -25.09 -3.68
CA GLU A 228 -18.47 -25.91 -3.15
C GLU A 228 -18.95 -25.30 -1.82
N PRO A 229 -20.15 -24.68 -1.74
CA PRO A 229 -20.55 -23.82 -0.61
C PRO A 229 -20.48 -24.47 0.78
N PHE A 230 -20.54 -25.80 0.86
CA PHE A 230 -20.59 -26.54 2.14
C PHE A 230 -19.40 -27.47 2.33
N VAL A 231 -18.33 -27.29 1.56
CA VAL A 231 -17.15 -28.17 1.62
C VAL A 231 -16.42 -28.06 2.96
N CYS A 232 -16.39 -26.87 3.54
CA CYS A 232 -15.67 -26.61 4.78
C CYS A 232 -16.49 -26.85 6.05
N PRO A 233 -15.81 -27.20 7.17
CA PRO A 233 -16.47 -27.30 8.48
C PRO A 233 -17.13 -25.98 8.88
N PRO A 234 -18.35 -26.01 9.43
CA PRO A 234 -18.98 -24.80 9.96
C PRO A 234 -18.27 -24.33 11.24
N PRO A 235 -18.46 -23.06 11.64
CA PRO A 235 -18.02 -22.58 12.94
C PRO A 235 -18.50 -23.46 14.10
N SER A 236 -17.70 -23.54 15.15
CA SER A 236 -17.85 -24.42 16.29
C SER A 236 -17.51 -23.70 17.60
N ALA A 237 -17.61 -24.40 18.74
CA ALA A 237 -17.16 -23.86 20.03
C ALA A 237 -15.65 -23.54 20.02
N CYS A 238 -14.86 -24.20 19.17
CA CYS A 238 -13.44 -23.95 19.04
C CYS A 238 -13.12 -22.59 18.42
N ASP A 239 -14.05 -21.95 17.73
CA ASP A 239 -13.88 -20.64 17.11
C ASP A 239 -14.22 -19.48 18.07
N VAL A 240 -14.82 -19.80 19.24
CA VAL A 240 -15.25 -18.81 20.22
C VAL A 240 -14.16 -18.60 21.27
N VAL A 241 -13.50 -17.44 21.25
CA VAL A 241 -12.40 -17.08 22.17
C VAL A 241 -12.78 -17.22 23.65
N SER A 242 -14.04 -16.93 24.01
CA SER A 242 -14.52 -17.06 25.39
C SER A 242 -14.84 -18.49 25.80
N ASP A 243 -14.79 -19.46 24.89
CA ASP A 243 -15.04 -20.86 25.22
C ASP A 243 -13.82 -21.45 25.98
N PRO A 244 -14.02 -22.17 27.10
CA PRO A 244 -12.91 -22.77 27.85
C PRO A 244 -12.02 -23.73 27.06
N SER A 245 -12.53 -24.27 25.94
CA SER A 245 -11.78 -25.17 25.06
C SER A 245 -10.95 -24.44 23.99
N TYR A 246 -11.09 -23.13 23.82
CA TYR A 246 -10.44 -22.38 22.74
C TYR A 246 -8.93 -22.60 22.64
N GLY A 247 -8.24 -22.63 23.78
CA GLY A 247 -6.78 -22.82 23.85
C GLY A 247 -6.29 -24.28 23.78
N THR A 248 -7.18 -25.27 23.59
CA THR A 248 -6.74 -26.67 23.53
C THR A 248 -6.11 -27.02 22.19
N PRO A 249 -5.17 -27.99 22.14
CA PRO A 249 -4.59 -28.46 20.88
C PRO A 249 -5.65 -28.97 19.89
N GLU A 250 -6.70 -29.63 20.39
CA GLU A 250 -7.80 -30.11 19.54
C GLU A 250 -8.57 -28.96 18.89
N CYS A 251 -8.85 -27.89 19.63
CA CYS A 251 -9.53 -26.73 19.08
C CYS A 251 -8.64 -25.90 18.15
N LEU A 252 -7.35 -25.76 18.47
CA LEU A 252 -6.38 -25.14 17.56
C LEU A 252 -6.34 -25.89 16.22
N LYS A 253 -6.25 -27.22 16.26
CA LYS A 253 -6.27 -28.05 15.05
C LYS A 253 -7.59 -27.90 14.29
N ALA A 254 -8.73 -27.93 14.97
CA ALA A 254 -10.04 -27.78 14.32
C ALA A 254 -10.19 -26.42 13.61
N ARG A 255 -9.73 -25.33 14.24
CA ARG A 255 -9.68 -24.00 13.61
C ARG A 255 -8.75 -23.99 12.39
N ARG A 256 -7.53 -24.51 12.52
CA ARG A 256 -6.57 -24.58 11.39
C ARG A 256 -7.12 -25.40 10.22
N ASP A 257 -7.70 -26.57 10.48
CA ASP A 257 -8.31 -27.42 9.44
C ASP A 257 -9.45 -26.67 8.71
N ARG A 258 -10.26 -25.88 9.44
CA ARG A 258 -11.32 -25.05 8.86
C ARG A 258 -10.75 -23.89 8.03
N ASP A 259 -9.81 -23.14 8.60
CA ASP A 259 -9.21 -21.97 7.98
C ASP A 259 -8.46 -22.33 6.69
N GLN A 260 -7.70 -23.44 6.70
CA GLN A 260 -7.05 -23.98 5.51
C GLN A 260 -8.07 -24.36 4.44
N CYS A 261 -9.14 -25.05 4.82
CA CYS A 261 -10.21 -25.39 3.88
C CYS A 261 -10.82 -24.15 3.24
N ILE A 262 -11.12 -23.11 4.03
CA ILE A 262 -11.70 -21.87 3.51
C ILE A 262 -10.74 -21.21 2.51
N ALA A 263 -9.45 -21.12 2.86
CA ALA A 263 -8.43 -20.55 1.96
C ALA A 263 -8.32 -21.35 0.64
N ASP A 264 -8.30 -22.69 0.71
CA ASP A 264 -8.14 -23.56 -0.46
C ASP A 264 -9.36 -23.55 -1.40
N HIS A 265 -10.55 -23.28 -0.86
CA HIS A 265 -11.81 -23.36 -1.60
C HIS A 265 -12.42 -21.99 -1.93
N LEU A 266 -11.82 -20.88 -1.49
CA LEU A 266 -12.32 -19.53 -1.70
C LEU A 266 -12.37 -19.17 -3.20
N LEU A 267 -13.53 -18.74 -3.68
CA LEU A 267 -13.67 -18.22 -5.04
C LEU A 267 -13.16 -16.77 -5.12
N THR A 268 -11.93 -16.59 -5.58
CA THR A 268 -11.36 -15.24 -5.79
C THR A 268 -11.77 -14.61 -7.13
N TYR A 269 -12.36 -15.40 -8.02
CA TYR A 269 -12.73 -15.02 -9.39
C TYR A 269 -14.24 -15.02 -9.65
N TYR A 270 -15.04 -15.44 -8.68
CA TYR A 270 -16.50 -15.45 -8.78
C TYR A 270 -17.12 -15.09 -7.44
N GLU A 271 -18.13 -14.23 -7.47
CA GLU A 271 -18.89 -13.85 -6.30
C GLU A 271 -20.31 -14.42 -6.43
N ARG A 272 -20.65 -15.38 -5.56
CA ARG A 272 -21.92 -16.11 -5.61
C ARG A 272 -23.14 -15.26 -5.32
N GLU A 273 -22.97 -14.29 -4.43
CA GLU A 273 -24.07 -13.48 -3.90
C GLU A 273 -24.78 -12.67 -5.00
N THR A 274 -24.01 -12.08 -5.93
CA THR A 274 -24.54 -11.32 -7.07
C THR A 274 -24.37 -12.00 -8.42
N ASP A 275 -23.83 -13.23 -8.43
CA ASP A 275 -23.45 -13.99 -9.62
C ASP A 275 -22.48 -13.24 -10.54
N THR A 276 -21.40 -12.73 -9.96
CA THR A 276 -20.43 -11.87 -10.65
C THR A 276 -19.13 -12.61 -10.91
N LEU A 277 -18.76 -12.72 -12.19
CA LEU A 277 -17.42 -13.12 -12.60
C LEU A 277 -16.47 -11.93 -12.46
N ILE A 278 -15.30 -12.17 -11.85
CA ILE A 278 -14.25 -11.20 -11.60
C ILE A 278 -13.01 -11.63 -12.38
N LEU A 279 -12.54 -10.77 -13.27
CA LEU A 279 -11.34 -10.98 -14.07
C LEU A 279 -10.24 -10.06 -13.55
N ARG A 280 -9.12 -10.62 -13.11
CA ARG A 280 -7.98 -9.84 -12.61
C ARG A 280 -6.85 -9.84 -13.65
N PRO A 281 -6.45 -8.68 -14.20
CA PRO A 281 -5.23 -8.62 -15.02
C PRO A 281 -4.01 -9.08 -14.21
N VAL A 282 -3.22 -10.01 -14.76
CA VAL A 282 -1.98 -10.49 -14.11
C VAL A 282 -0.85 -9.46 -14.22
N LEU A 283 -0.93 -8.63 -15.27
CA LEU A 283 -0.04 -7.53 -15.62
C LEU A 283 -0.86 -6.25 -15.80
N PRO A 284 -0.30 -5.06 -15.51
CA PRO A 284 -0.98 -3.80 -15.77
C PRO A 284 -1.21 -3.61 -17.28
N LEU A 285 -2.42 -3.21 -17.65
CA LEU A 285 -2.78 -2.80 -19.00
C LEU A 285 -1.99 -1.55 -19.43
N ASP A 286 -1.93 -1.28 -20.73
CA ASP A 286 -1.37 -0.05 -21.26
C ASP A 286 -2.28 1.14 -20.91
N GLU A 287 -1.70 2.27 -20.50
CA GLU A 287 -2.43 3.51 -20.24
C GLU A 287 -2.99 4.10 -21.55
N MET A 288 -4.07 4.90 -21.45
CA MET A 288 -4.71 5.57 -22.59
C MET A 288 -5.05 4.65 -23.79
N THR A 289 -5.29 3.37 -23.53
CA THR A 289 -5.42 2.32 -24.54
C THR A 289 -6.81 1.71 -24.51
N LYS A 290 -7.32 1.32 -25.68
CA LYS A 290 -8.64 0.71 -25.83
C LYS A 290 -8.56 -0.80 -25.74
N TYR A 291 -9.34 -1.36 -24.82
CA TYR A 291 -9.49 -2.79 -24.63
C TYR A 291 -10.94 -3.20 -24.87
N ALA A 292 -11.15 -4.49 -25.16
CA ALA A 292 -12.46 -5.10 -25.14
C ALA A 292 -12.46 -6.36 -24.28
N VAL A 293 -13.54 -6.55 -23.54
CA VAL A 293 -13.86 -7.83 -22.94
C VAL A 293 -14.70 -8.62 -23.94
N VAL A 294 -14.36 -9.89 -24.15
CA VAL A 294 -15.01 -10.79 -25.10
C VAL A 294 -15.44 -12.04 -24.36
N LEU A 295 -16.74 -12.17 -24.12
CA LEU A 295 -17.36 -13.41 -23.66
C LEU A 295 -17.69 -14.26 -24.88
N THR A 296 -17.27 -15.53 -24.86
CA THR A 296 -17.46 -16.44 -25.99
C THR A 296 -18.59 -17.41 -25.72
N ASP A 297 -18.99 -18.18 -26.73
CA ASP A 297 -19.96 -19.26 -26.55
C ASP A 297 -19.44 -20.46 -25.74
N ARG A 298 -18.16 -20.42 -25.34
CA ARG A 298 -17.55 -21.39 -24.42
C ARG A 298 -17.89 -21.08 -22.96
N LEU A 299 -18.21 -19.83 -22.62
CA LEU A 299 -18.72 -19.48 -21.29
C LEU A 299 -20.18 -19.93 -21.22
N VAL A 300 -20.44 -20.95 -20.41
CA VAL A 300 -21.76 -21.57 -20.28
C VAL A 300 -22.38 -21.35 -18.91
N ASP A 301 -23.70 -21.32 -18.88
CA ASP A 301 -24.49 -21.29 -17.65
C ASP A 301 -24.47 -22.66 -16.94
N ALA A 302 -25.03 -22.73 -15.72
CA ALA A 302 -25.14 -23.97 -14.96
C ALA A 302 -25.97 -25.09 -15.66
N ASN A 303 -26.62 -24.81 -16.79
CA ASN A 303 -27.32 -25.80 -17.63
C ASN A 303 -26.49 -26.25 -18.85
N GLY A 304 -25.27 -25.74 -19.02
CA GLY A 304 -24.42 -25.97 -20.19
C GLY A 304 -24.84 -25.19 -21.44
N ASN A 305 -25.69 -24.17 -21.33
CA ASN A 305 -26.02 -23.28 -22.44
C ASN A 305 -25.04 -22.08 -22.47
N PRO A 306 -24.57 -21.64 -23.66
CA PRO A 306 -23.78 -20.41 -23.76
C PRO A 306 -24.49 -19.21 -23.13
N VAL A 307 -23.74 -18.38 -22.41
CA VAL A 307 -24.26 -17.10 -21.88
C VAL A 307 -24.77 -16.21 -23.00
N LYS A 308 -25.64 -15.25 -22.65
CA LYS A 308 -26.42 -14.50 -23.64
C LYS A 308 -26.41 -13.01 -23.41
N SER A 309 -26.22 -12.25 -24.49
CA SER A 309 -26.40 -10.80 -24.47
C SER A 309 -27.85 -10.40 -24.14
N PRO A 310 -28.05 -9.33 -23.34
CA PRO A 310 -29.38 -8.76 -23.10
C PRO A 310 -29.96 -8.01 -24.31
N PHE A 311 -29.18 -7.84 -25.40
CA PHE A 311 -29.61 -7.14 -26.61
C PHE A 311 -29.86 -8.08 -27.79
N SER A 312 -30.42 -7.54 -28.87
CA SER A 312 -30.56 -8.26 -30.15
C SER A 312 -29.21 -8.55 -30.85
N HIS A 313 -28.15 -7.92 -30.36
CA HIS A 313 -26.79 -8.04 -30.84
C HIS A 313 -25.86 -8.37 -29.68
N VAL A 314 -24.72 -8.99 -29.95
CA VAL A 314 -23.73 -9.39 -28.93
C VAL A 314 -22.95 -8.20 -28.34
N PHE A 315 -23.47 -6.98 -28.45
CA PHE A 315 -22.92 -5.75 -27.91
C PHE A 315 -24.03 -4.71 -27.76
N HIS A 316 -23.84 -3.75 -26.85
CA HIS A 316 -24.72 -2.58 -26.76
C HIS A 316 -24.57 -1.68 -28.01
N ALA A 317 -25.62 -0.96 -28.42
CA ALA A 317 -25.61 -0.17 -29.66
C ALA A 317 -24.47 0.87 -29.73
N THR A 318 -24.08 1.48 -28.59
CA THR A 318 -22.95 2.42 -28.51
C THR A 318 -21.59 1.74 -28.71
N GLN A 319 -21.50 0.42 -28.51
CA GLN A 319 -20.29 -0.39 -28.60
C GLN A 319 -20.11 -1.05 -29.98
N LYS A 320 -20.88 -0.64 -31.00
CA LYS A 320 -20.81 -1.21 -32.35
C LYS A 320 -19.40 -1.19 -32.95
N ALA A 321 -18.66 -0.08 -32.79
CA ALA A 321 -17.30 0.03 -33.33
C ALA A 321 -16.35 -0.98 -32.69
N VAL A 322 -16.50 -1.22 -31.38
CA VAL A 322 -15.75 -2.25 -30.64
C VAL A 322 -16.10 -3.63 -31.17
N GLY A 323 -17.40 -3.94 -31.31
CA GLY A 323 -17.84 -5.23 -31.87
C GLY A 323 -17.29 -5.49 -33.27
N VAL A 324 -17.24 -4.48 -34.14
CA VAL A 324 -16.61 -4.59 -35.48
C VAL A 324 -15.12 -4.89 -35.35
N ARG A 325 -14.40 -4.18 -34.48
CA ARG A 325 -12.96 -4.39 -34.29
C ARG A 325 -12.64 -5.78 -33.73
N VAL A 326 -13.40 -6.25 -32.74
CA VAL A 326 -13.29 -7.61 -32.21
C VAL A 326 -13.51 -8.64 -33.32
N ALA A 327 -14.51 -8.44 -34.19
CA ALA A 327 -14.74 -9.34 -35.31
C ALA A 327 -13.59 -9.35 -36.32
N GLU A 328 -12.94 -8.21 -36.59
CA GLU A 328 -11.75 -8.16 -37.43
C GLU A 328 -10.60 -8.98 -36.83
N ILE A 329 -10.34 -8.83 -35.52
CA ILE A 329 -9.30 -9.58 -34.80
C ILE A 329 -9.59 -11.09 -34.88
N LEU A 330 -10.82 -11.51 -34.56
CA LEU A 330 -11.23 -12.91 -34.59
C LEU A 330 -11.46 -13.46 -36.00
N SER A 331 -11.47 -12.63 -37.04
CA SER A 331 -11.53 -13.09 -38.44
C SER A 331 -10.16 -13.53 -38.96
N ASP A 332 -9.07 -13.23 -38.25
CA ASP A 332 -7.71 -13.56 -38.66
C ASP A 332 -7.34 -14.99 -38.22
N PRO A 333 -7.28 -15.96 -39.16
CA PRO A 333 -6.93 -17.34 -38.81
C PRO A 333 -5.46 -17.49 -38.39
N SER A 334 -4.59 -16.50 -38.65
CA SER A 334 -3.20 -16.55 -38.20
C SER A 334 -3.05 -16.41 -36.69
N ARG A 335 -4.12 -16.01 -36.00
CA ARG A 335 -4.19 -15.90 -34.53
C ARG A 335 -4.75 -17.15 -33.85
N GLU A 336 -4.76 -18.31 -34.54
CA GLU A 336 -5.17 -19.60 -33.97
C GLU A 336 -4.43 -19.94 -32.68
N ALA A 337 -3.16 -19.55 -32.54
CA ALA A 337 -2.42 -19.74 -31.29
C ALA A 337 -3.11 -19.04 -30.11
N TYR A 338 -3.57 -17.79 -30.29
CA TYR A 338 -4.21 -17.00 -29.24
C TYR A 338 -5.69 -17.33 -29.02
N TYR A 339 -6.41 -17.74 -30.07
CA TYR A 339 -7.88 -17.83 -30.02
C TYR A 339 -8.43 -19.22 -30.34
N GLY A 340 -7.56 -20.19 -30.63
CA GLY A 340 -7.93 -21.55 -31.02
C GLY A 340 -8.99 -21.57 -32.12
N ASP A 341 -10.07 -22.30 -31.89
CA ASP A 341 -11.17 -22.46 -32.87
C ASP A 341 -12.03 -21.20 -33.08
N LEU A 342 -11.79 -20.12 -32.32
CA LEU A 342 -12.43 -18.81 -32.57
C LEU A 342 -11.73 -18.04 -33.70
N ALA A 343 -10.45 -18.33 -33.97
CA ALA A 343 -9.71 -17.68 -35.05
C ALA A 343 -10.34 -18.03 -36.42
N GLY A 344 -10.62 -17.01 -37.22
CA GLY A 344 -11.36 -17.14 -38.48
C GLY A 344 -12.88 -17.20 -38.34
N SER A 345 -13.45 -17.16 -37.13
CA SER A 345 -14.90 -17.15 -36.92
C SER A 345 -15.52 -15.75 -36.97
N GLY A 346 -14.70 -14.70 -36.86
CA GLY A 346 -15.19 -13.34 -36.69
C GLY A 346 -16.02 -13.22 -35.41
N ILE A 347 -17.22 -12.66 -35.48
CA ILE A 347 -18.07 -12.44 -34.29
C ILE A 347 -19.01 -13.61 -33.98
N THR A 348 -19.07 -14.66 -34.82
CA THR A 348 -20.16 -15.65 -34.73
C THR A 348 -20.12 -16.52 -33.47
N ARG A 349 -18.94 -16.62 -32.84
CA ARG A 349 -18.70 -17.40 -31.61
C ARG A 349 -18.59 -16.50 -30.37
N VAL A 350 -18.88 -15.21 -30.51
CA VAL A 350 -18.92 -14.24 -29.40
C VAL A 350 -20.33 -14.24 -28.82
N ALA A 351 -20.44 -14.43 -27.51
CA ALA A 351 -21.70 -14.33 -26.78
C ALA A 351 -22.02 -12.88 -26.40
N PHE A 352 -21.00 -12.12 -25.97
CA PHE A 352 -21.10 -10.69 -25.69
C PHE A 352 -19.73 -10.01 -25.70
N THR A 353 -19.69 -8.73 -26.08
CA THR A 353 -18.47 -7.92 -26.00
C THR A 353 -18.77 -6.45 -25.72
N TRP A 354 -17.88 -5.80 -24.99
CA TRP A 354 -17.89 -4.36 -24.73
C TRP A 354 -16.46 -3.82 -24.66
N GLY A 355 -16.29 -2.52 -24.91
CA GLY A 355 -15.00 -1.85 -24.82
C GLY A 355 -14.89 -0.91 -23.63
N PHE A 356 -13.65 -0.68 -23.20
CA PHE A 356 -13.28 0.34 -22.23
C PHE A 356 -11.93 0.96 -22.60
N THR A 357 -11.72 2.21 -22.23
CA THR A 357 -10.47 2.95 -22.43
C THR A 357 -9.79 3.20 -21.09
N THR A 358 -8.51 2.82 -20.96
CA THR A 358 -7.72 3.06 -19.73
C THR A 358 -7.34 4.53 -19.59
N GLN A 359 -7.17 5.01 -18.35
CA GLN A 359 -6.75 6.37 -18.04
C GLN A 359 -5.23 6.55 -18.22
N PRO A 360 -4.72 7.79 -18.24
CA PRO A 360 -3.31 8.08 -18.00
C PRO A 360 -2.93 7.71 -16.55
N THR A 361 -1.88 6.92 -16.38
CA THR A 361 -1.37 6.52 -15.04
C THR A 361 0.06 6.97 -14.84
N VAL A 362 0.91 6.87 -15.87
CA VAL A 362 2.33 7.25 -15.83
C VAL A 362 2.58 8.60 -16.49
N ASP A 363 1.80 8.95 -17.53
CA ASP A 363 1.94 10.20 -18.29
C ASP A 363 1.84 11.46 -17.42
N ASP A 364 1.03 11.44 -16.36
CA ASP A 364 0.92 12.57 -15.43
C ASP A 364 2.26 12.89 -14.74
N MET A 365 2.85 11.90 -14.07
CA MET A 365 4.13 12.06 -13.37
C MET A 365 5.25 12.37 -14.34
N LYS A 366 5.21 11.80 -15.55
CA LYS A 366 6.14 12.13 -16.63
C LYS A 366 6.10 13.62 -16.98
N ARG A 367 4.91 14.20 -17.14
CA ARG A 367 4.75 15.64 -17.47
C ARG A 367 5.20 16.56 -16.35
N LEU A 368 4.97 16.18 -15.09
CA LEU A 368 5.41 16.94 -13.92
C LEU A 368 6.94 16.93 -13.80
N ARG A 369 7.55 15.76 -13.95
CA ARG A 369 9.01 15.59 -14.06
C ARG A 369 9.57 16.47 -15.19
N ASP A 370 9.02 16.37 -16.39
CA ASP A 370 9.49 17.13 -17.55
C ASP A 370 9.36 18.65 -17.33
N GLY A 371 8.31 19.08 -16.62
CA GLY A 371 8.11 20.46 -16.19
C GLY A 371 9.24 21.02 -15.34
N LEU A 372 9.77 20.25 -14.38
CA LEU A 372 10.94 20.63 -13.59
C LEU A 372 12.17 20.91 -14.48
N TYR A 373 12.29 20.24 -15.63
CA TYR A 373 13.35 20.47 -16.60
C TYR A 373 13.00 21.49 -17.71
N GLY A 374 11.90 22.23 -17.55
CA GLY A 374 11.51 23.32 -18.45
C GLY A 374 10.84 22.82 -19.73
N GLN A 375 10.28 21.62 -19.71
CA GLN A 375 9.64 20.97 -20.87
C GLN A 375 8.14 20.79 -20.64
N GLY A 376 7.40 20.65 -21.75
CA GLY A 376 5.97 20.36 -21.71
C GLY A 376 5.10 21.45 -21.09
N PRO A 377 3.84 21.12 -20.74
CA PRO A 377 2.87 22.10 -20.21
C PRO A 377 3.27 22.75 -18.89
N PHE A 378 4.07 22.05 -18.07
CA PHE A 378 4.54 22.54 -16.77
C PHE A 378 5.93 23.18 -16.80
N ALA A 379 6.44 23.56 -17.98
CA ALA A 379 7.79 24.13 -18.16
C ALA A 379 8.12 25.32 -17.22
N ARG A 380 7.12 26.04 -16.72
CA ARG A 380 7.30 27.10 -15.71
C ARG A 380 7.91 26.62 -14.39
N PHE A 381 7.80 25.32 -14.07
CA PHE A 381 8.34 24.76 -12.83
C PHE A 381 9.86 24.89 -12.76
N ALA A 382 10.56 24.85 -13.90
CA ALA A 382 12.00 25.08 -13.92
C ALA A 382 12.41 26.45 -13.35
N ASP A 383 11.61 27.48 -13.62
CA ASP A 383 11.83 28.85 -13.14
C ASP A 383 11.27 29.07 -11.72
N GLN A 384 10.14 28.45 -11.39
CA GLN A 384 9.48 28.58 -10.09
C GLN A 384 10.22 27.81 -8.99
N PHE A 385 10.77 26.64 -9.32
CA PHE A 385 11.47 25.74 -8.40
C PHE A 385 12.89 25.48 -8.94
N PRO A 386 13.78 26.49 -8.95
CA PRO A 386 15.14 26.32 -9.43
C PRO A 386 15.89 25.29 -8.57
N PRO A 387 16.93 24.60 -9.10
CA PRO A 387 17.68 23.60 -8.37
C PRO A 387 18.60 24.26 -7.33
N LYS A 388 18.00 24.69 -6.21
CA LYS A 388 18.67 25.37 -5.10
C LYS A 388 18.35 24.66 -3.80
N LEU A 389 19.37 24.60 -2.94
CA LEU A 389 19.24 24.11 -1.58
C LEU A 389 19.74 25.15 -0.58
N GLU A 390 19.18 25.07 0.63
CA GLU A 390 19.69 25.73 1.82
C GLU A 390 20.39 24.69 2.70
N VAL A 391 21.64 24.94 3.09
CA VAL A 391 22.32 24.10 4.09
C VAL A 391 22.08 24.71 5.46
N MET A 392 21.59 23.90 6.39
CA MET A 392 21.30 24.33 7.75
C MET A 392 22.56 24.29 8.60
N ARG A 393 22.66 25.23 9.54
CA ARG A 393 23.70 25.20 10.56
C ARG A 393 23.51 23.97 11.44
N ALA A 394 24.58 23.23 11.70
CA ALA A 394 24.55 22.01 12.51
C ALA A 394 25.47 22.10 13.75
N VAL A 395 26.47 22.99 13.75
CA VAL A 395 27.45 23.14 14.84
C VAL A 395 27.16 24.37 15.70
N GLY A 396 27.06 24.19 17.02
CA GLY A 396 26.78 25.26 17.98
C GLY A 396 26.38 24.72 19.35
N GLN A 397 26.42 25.57 20.37
CA GLN A 397 25.95 25.22 21.72
C GLN A 397 24.49 25.60 21.95
N ALA A 398 23.95 26.56 21.19
CA ALA A 398 22.54 26.93 21.27
C ALA A 398 21.69 26.14 20.28
N ALA A 399 20.56 25.63 20.76
CA ALA A 399 19.40 25.22 19.95
C ALA A 399 18.43 26.42 19.79
N ASN A 400 17.42 26.27 18.93
CA ASN A 400 16.41 27.26 18.54
C ASN A 400 16.99 28.59 18.01
N LEU A 401 18.02 28.52 17.16
CA LEU A 401 18.69 29.71 16.59
C LEU A 401 17.77 30.53 15.68
N ASP A 402 16.85 29.86 14.99
CA ASP A 402 15.79 30.43 14.16
C ASP A 402 14.74 31.18 14.99
N GLU A 403 14.54 30.80 16.25
CA GLU A 403 13.72 31.53 17.24
C GLU A 403 14.47 32.69 17.91
N GLY A 404 15.71 32.99 17.47
CA GLY A 404 16.53 34.08 17.97
C GLY A 404 17.39 33.72 19.17
N ALA A 405 17.58 32.43 19.48
CA ALA A 405 18.62 32.01 20.42
C ALA A 405 20.01 32.38 19.89
N THR A 406 20.97 32.51 20.80
CA THR A 406 22.36 32.85 20.45
C THR A 406 23.32 32.00 21.23
N ASP A 407 24.38 31.54 20.59
CA ASP A 407 25.49 30.90 21.29
C ASP A 407 26.10 31.83 22.35
N VAL A 408 26.62 31.22 23.41
CA VAL A 408 27.33 31.94 24.45
C VAL A 408 28.61 32.56 23.88
N PRO A 409 28.98 33.80 24.24
CA PRO A 409 30.21 34.41 23.73
C PRO A 409 31.45 33.56 24.01
N GLY A 410 32.21 33.23 22.96
CA GLY A 410 33.46 32.45 23.04
C GLY A 410 33.27 30.94 23.03
N TRP A 411 32.07 30.43 22.72
CA TRP A 411 31.78 29.01 22.57
C TRP A 411 32.74 28.30 21.61
N GLU A 412 33.20 28.98 20.55
CA GLU A 412 34.12 28.48 19.53
C GLU A 412 35.46 28.05 20.15
N SER A 413 35.87 28.69 21.24
CA SER A 413 37.13 28.38 21.93
C SER A 413 36.97 27.33 23.04
N SER A 414 35.74 26.84 23.28
CA SER A 414 35.49 25.84 24.31
C SER A 414 36.07 24.48 23.90
N PRO A 415 36.54 23.65 24.85
CA PRO A 415 37.11 22.34 24.53
C PRO A 415 36.19 21.42 23.71
N LYS A 416 34.87 21.55 23.88
CA LYS A 416 33.87 20.73 23.18
C LYS A 416 33.63 21.18 21.73
N CYS A 417 33.87 22.46 21.43
CA CYS A 417 33.52 23.08 20.15
C CYS A 417 34.74 23.45 19.29
N VAL A 418 35.93 23.56 19.88
CA VAL A 418 37.12 24.11 19.20
C VAL A 418 37.48 23.37 17.91
N ASN A 419 37.26 22.07 17.85
CA ASN A 419 37.53 21.27 16.65
C ASN A 419 36.41 21.36 15.60
N LYS A 420 35.18 21.72 16.00
CA LYS A 420 33.99 21.81 15.14
C LYS A 420 33.81 23.20 14.53
N SER A 421 34.23 24.26 15.25
CA SER A 421 33.91 25.66 14.91
C SER A 421 34.47 26.17 13.56
N GLY A 422 35.32 25.40 12.89
CA GLY A 422 35.85 25.73 11.57
C GLY A 422 34.88 25.50 10.41
N ASN A 423 33.85 24.69 10.61
CA ASN A 423 32.75 24.51 9.65
C ASN A 423 31.43 24.40 10.41
N LEU A 424 30.51 25.34 10.17
CA LEU A 424 29.27 25.44 10.94
C LEU A 424 28.14 24.53 10.42
N TYR A 425 28.27 23.99 9.22
CA TYR A 425 27.20 23.33 8.49
C TYR A 425 27.40 21.81 8.37
N VAL A 426 28.64 21.36 8.58
CA VAL A 426 29.03 19.95 8.48
C VAL A 426 29.37 19.41 9.85
N VAL A 427 28.82 18.24 10.18
CA VAL A 427 29.15 17.54 11.43
C VAL A 427 30.01 16.32 11.10
N LYS A 428 31.30 16.38 11.46
CA LYS A 428 32.20 15.23 11.34
C LYS A 428 31.83 14.17 12.39
N VAL A 429 31.49 12.96 11.94
CA VAL A 429 30.98 11.89 12.82
C VAL A 429 31.99 11.52 13.91
N ALA A 430 33.28 11.47 13.57
CA ALA A 430 34.37 11.21 14.52
C ALA A 430 34.44 12.23 15.68
N GLU A 431 33.85 13.42 15.53
CA GLU A 431 33.87 14.47 16.55
C GLU A 431 32.66 14.42 17.48
N ILE A 432 31.62 13.67 17.13
CA ILE A 432 30.36 13.54 17.89
C ILE A 432 30.05 12.10 18.29
N GLN A 433 31.00 11.17 18.16
CA GLN A 433 30.81 9.75 18.42
C GLN A 433 30.22 9.46 19.82
N ASP A 434 30.72 10.13 20.87
CA ASP A 434 30.17 10.02 22.23
C ASP A 434 28.73 10.53 22.31
N THR A 435 28.41 11.61 21.61
CA THR A 435 27.05 12.18 21.55
C THR A 435 26.11 11.26 20.79
N LEU A 436 26.56 10.67 19.68
CA LEU A 436 25.77 9.69 18.91
C LEU A 436 25.52 8.43 19.72
N LYS A 437 26.53 7.88 20.40
CA LYS A 437 26.36 6.73 21.30
C LYS A 437 25.29 7.03 22.36
N THR A 438 25.41 8.18 23.03
CA THR A 438 24.45 8.61 24.05
C THR A 438 23.06 8.83 23.44
N ALA A 439 22.96 9.38 22.24
CA ALA A 439 21.68 9.64 21.57
C ALA A 439 20.99 8.33 21.17
N VAL A 440 21.73 7.36 20.63
CA VAL A 440 21.21 6.03 20.30
C VAL A 440 20.72 5.32 21.56
N GLU A 441 21.53 5.30 22.62
CA GLU A 441 21.17 4.64 23.89
C GLU A 441 19.98 5.32 24.62
N GLN A 442 19.91 6.66 24.62
CA GLN A 442 18.92 7.40 25.41
C GLN A 442 17.63 7.77 24.66
N LEU A 443 17.70 7.99 23.34
CA LEU A 443 16.55 8.44 22.54
C LEU A 443 15.85 7.29 21.81
N PHE A 444 16.55 6.20 21.50
CA PHE A 444 15.96 5.03 20.84
C PHE A 444 15.62 3.89 21.82
N GLY A 445 15.82 4.09 23.12
CA GLY A 445 15.38 3.15 24.16
C GLY A 445 16.14 1.83 24.23
N GLU A 446 17.17 1.66 23.40
CA GLU A 446 18.03 0.47 23.40
C GLU A 446 19.07 0.58 24.52
N ALA A 447 18.88 -0.18 25.60
CA ALA A 447 19.99 -0.43 26.52
C ALA A 447 21.13 -1.06 25.71
N GLY A 448 22.34 -0.49 25.79
CA GLY A 448 23.48 -0.90 24.95
C GLY A 448 23.58 -2.42 24.73
N GLY A 449 23.85 -2.82 23.50
CA GLY A 449 23.74 -4.21 23.04
C GLY A 449 24.55 -4.49 21.77
N PRO A 450 24.66 -5.76 21.34
CA PRO A 450 25.49 -6.17 20.22
C PRO A 450 25.11 -5.55 18.87
N ASP A 451 23.82 -5.39 18.64
CA ASP A 451 23.19 -4.76 17.48
C ASP A 451 23.45 -3.24 17.45
N VAL A 452 23.25 -2.54 18.59
CA VAL A 452 23.59 -1.11 18.73
C VAL A 452 25.08 -0.86 18.50
N GLU A 453 25.95 -1.69 19.08
CA GLU A 453 27.40 -1.57 18.89
C GLU A 453 27.80 -1.85 17.43
N LEU A 454 27.15 -2.80 16.75
CA LEU A 454 27.36 -3.02 15.31
C LEU A 454 26.94 -1.80 14.49
N LEU A 455 25.77 -1.23 14.78
CA LEU A 455 25.29 0.00 14.14
C LEU A 455 26.28 1.14 14.35
N LEU A 456 26.67 1.46 15.58
CA LEU A 456 27.61 2.54 15.89
C LEU A 456 28.97 2.36 15.20
N ARG A 457 29.45 1.11 15.08
CA ARG A 457 30.70 0.81 14.38
C ARG A 457 30.60 0.98 12.86
N SER A 458 29.43 0.75 12.27
CA SER A 458 29.23 1.00 10.83
C SER A 458 29.49 2.49 10.48
N PHE A 459 29.28 3.41 11.44
CA PHE A 459 29.57 4.84 11.27
C PHE A 459 31.08 5.17 11.23
N GLU A 460 31.98 4.23 11.50
CA GLU A 460 33.44 4.42 11.29
C GLU A 460 33.77 4.73 9.82
N HIS A 461 32.91 4.29 8.89
CA HIS A 461 32.99 4.51 7.45
C HIS A 461 32.39 5.85 6.99
N VAL A 462 31.70 6.55 7.88
CA VAL A 462 31.10 7.86 7.61
C VAL A 462 32.11 8.95 7.94
N ASP A 463 32.22 9.95 7.07
CA ASP A 463 32.98 11.16 7.35
C ASP A 463 32.10 12.22 8.03
N SER A 464 30.97 12.56 7.40
CA SER A 464 30.15 13.69 7.85
C SER A 464 28.65 13.54 7.61
N ILE A 465 27.90 14.35 8.36
CA ILE A 465 26.46 14.56 8.22
C ILE A 465 26.22 16.00 7.75
N VAL A 466 25.33 16.16 6.79
CA VAL A 466 24.83 17.45 6.28
C VAL A 466 23.31 17.41 6.31
N ILE A 467 22.70 18.49 6.82
CA ILE A 467 21.25 18.65 6.86
C ILE A 467 20.88 19.98 6.19
N GLY A 468 19.78 19.98 5.46
CA GLY A 468 19.35 21.15 4.72
C GLY A 468 17.91 21.04 4.25
N THR A 469 17.50 22.05 3.49
CA THR A 469 16.17 22.12 2.89
C THR A 469 16.24 22.49 1.41
N PHE A 470 15.20 22.19 0.66
CA PHE A 470 15.00 22.68 -0.69
C PHE A 470 13.54 22.97 -0.97
N LYS A 471 13.27 23.79 -1.98
CA LYS A 471 11.91 24.10 -2.41
C LYS A 471 11.44 23.12 -3.48
N SER A 472 10.25 22.57 -3.27
CA SER A 472 9.57 21.64 -4.18
C SER A 472 8.18 22.18 -4.56
N PRO A 473 7.69 21.94 -5.80
CA PRO A 473 6.29 22.17 -6.11
C PRO A 473 5.38 21.33 -5.22
N PHE A 474 4.42 21.97 -4.56
CA PHE A 474 3.39 21.30 -3.77
C PHE A 474 2.02 21.44 -4.42
N LEU A 475 1.38 20.31 -4.72
CA LEU A 475 0.29 20.26 -5.69
C LEU A 475 -1.07 19.86 -5.08
N LEU A 476 -1.11 19.48 -3.79
CA LEU A 476 -2.37 19.26 -3.09
C LEU A 476 -3.07 20.61 -2.83
N GLU A 477 -4.39 20.64 -3.07
CA GLU A 477 -5.25 21.80 -2.83
C GLU A 477 -5.06 22.39 -1.41
N GLY A 478 -4.94 23.71 -1.31
CA GLY A 478 -4.76 24.41 -0.04
C GLY A 478 -3.31 24.57 0.43
N GLY A 479 -2.34 23.90 -0.22
CA GLY A 479 -0.92 24.03 0.11
C GLY A 479 -0.47 23.15 1.30
N PRO A 480 0.82 23.21 1.67
CA PRO A 480 1.41 22.28 2.64
C PRO A 480 0.85 22.39 4.06
N ASP A 481 0.29 23.53 4.45
CA ASP A 481 -0.32 23.73 5.78
C ASP A 481 -1.78 23.25 5.85
N SER A 482 -2.36 22.80 4.73
CA SER A 482 -3.75 22.37 4.68
C SER A 482 -3.97 21.09 5.49
N THR A 483 -5.02 21.08 6.30
CA THR A 483 -5.51 19.89 7.02
C THR A 483 -6.79 19.33 6.43
N ASP A 484 -7.16 19.75 5.21
CA ASP A 484 -8.32 19.19 4.50
C ASP A 484 -8.00 17.78 4.00
N PRO A 485 -8.63 16.72 4.54
CA PRO A 485 -8.35 15.35 4.13
C PRO A 485 -8.81 15.04 2.70
N LYS A 486 -9.58 15.94 2.07
CA LYS A 486 -10.04 15.83 0.68
C LYS A 486 -9.10 16.49 -0.31
N ALA A 487 -8.03 17.16 0.15
CA ALA A 487 -7.09 17.83 -0.73
C ALA A 487 -6.46 16.82 -1.71
N ALA A 488 -6.46 17.14 -3.00
CA ALA A 488 -5.82 16.32 -4.03
C ALA A 488 -5.24 17.24 -5.12
N PHE A 489 -4.58 16.69 -6.14
CA PHE A 489 -4.08 17.48 -7.26
C PHE A 489 -5.24 18.01 -8.10
N ARG A 490 -5.20 19.31 -8.42
CA ARG A 490 -6.12 19.96 -9.37
C ARG A 490 -5.33 20.63 -10.50
N LEU A 491 -4.96 19.83 -11.50
CA LEU A 491 -4.12 20.24 -12.62
C LEU A 491 -4.76 19.87 -13.98
N ASP A 492 -4.57 20.74 -14.97
CA ASP A 492 -4.80 20.44 -16.38
C ASP A 492 -3.48 20.00 -17.04
N TYR A 493 -3.37 18.72 -17.39
CA TYR A 493 -2.15 18.13 -17.96
C TYR A 493 -1.92 18.47 -19.45
N LEU A 494 -2.86 19.15 -20.11
CA LEU A 494 -2.71 19.64 -21.47
C LEU A 494 -2.23 21.09 -21.49
N THR A 495 -2.78 21.96 -20.65
CA THR A 495 -2.42 23.38 -20.59
C THR A 495 -1.32 23.68 -19.59
N GLY A 496 -1.18 22.84 -18.57
CA GLY A 496 -0.33 23.04 -17.41
C GLY A 496 -0.98 23.92 -16.34
N ASP A 497 -2.21 24.40 -16.51
CA ASP A 497 -2.86 25.26 -15.51
C ASP A 497 -3.25 24.46 -14.26
N GLY A 498 -3.25 25.09 -13.10
CA GLY A 498 -3.64 24.43 -11.85
C GLY A 498 -3.13 25.15 -10.62
N GLU A 499 -3.54 24.65 -9.46
CA GLU A 499 -3.07 25.12 -8.16
C GLU A 499 -1.68 24.54 -7.87
N VAL A 500 -0.72 25.42 -7.62
CA VAL A 500 0.69 25.06 -7.38
C VAL A 500 1.20 25.96 -6.27
N HIS A 501 1.57 25.34 -5.16
CA HIS A 501 2.21 25.96 -4.01
C HIS A 501 3.68 25.58 -3.96
N GLU A 502 4.37 26.09 -2.96
CA GLU A 502 5.75 25.73 -2.64
C GLU A 502 5.74 25.06 -1.27
N ASP A 503 6.48 23.96 -1.15
CA ASP A 503 6.79 23.32 0.13
C ASP A 503 8.31 23.33 0.37
N GLU A 504 8.69 23.34 1.64
CA GLU A 504 10.08 23.25 2.09
C GLU A 504 10.38 21.84 2.56
N VAL A 505 11.14 21.11 1.75
CA VAL A 505 11.45 19.70 2.00
C VAL A 505 12.82 19.61 2.66
N GLN A 506 12.87 18.95 3.81
CA GLN A 506 14.11 18.68 4.54
C GLN A 506 14.83 17.47 3.93
N PHE A 507 16.16 17.53 3.89
CA PHE A 507 17.00 16.37 3.57
C PHE A 507 18.06 16.15 4.64
N TRP A 508 18.35 14.87 4.89
CA TRP A 508 19.48 14.42 5.69
C TRP A 508 20.43 13.65 4.79
N LEU A 509 21.67 14.13 4.67
CA LEU A 509 22.73 13.53 3.87
C LEU A 509 23.84 12.98 4.76
N ILE A 510 24.24 11.73 4.51
CA ILE A 510 25.39 11.06 5.12
C ILE A 510 26.46 10.85 4.05
N VAL A 511 27.64 11.41 4.29
CA VAL A 511 28.78 11.43 3.37
C VAL A 511 29.82 10.39 3.80
N PRO A 512 30.24 9.48 2.90
CA PRO A 512 31.27 8.49 3.17
C PRO A 512 32.65 9.10 3.40
N LYS A 513 33.52 8.35 4.06
CA LYS A 513 34.94 8.69 4.18
C LYS A 513 35.71 8.31 2.91
N GLU A 514 36.60 9.18 2.46
CA GLU A 514 37.53 8.85 1.38
C GLU A 514 38.50 7.71 1.79
N THR A 515 38.72 6.78 0.88
CA THR A 515 39.67 5.67 1.01
C THR A 515 40.62 5.67 -0.18
N ALA A 516 41.42 4.61 -0.39
CA ALA A 516 42.19 4.52 -1.63
C ALA A 516 41.28 4.18 -2.83
N GLU A 517 40.15 3.54 -2.57
CA GLU A 517 39.19 3.01 -3.53
C GLU A 517 38.03 3.97 -3.81
N HIS A 518 37.58 4.72 -2.81
CA HIS A 518 36.41 5.60 -2.88
C HIS A 518 36.81 7.05 -2.59
N HIS A 519 36.45 7.97 -3.48
CA HIS A 519 36.81 9.39 -3.42
C HIS A 519 35.62 10.25 -3.82
N GLN A 520 35.62 11.51 -3.39
CA GLN A 520 34.62 12.48 -3.79
C GLN A 520 34.72 12.84 -5.29
N PRO A 521 33.60 13.17 -5.96
CA PRO A 521 32.23 13.09 -5.48
C PRO A 521 31.72 11.64 -5.40
N PHE A 522 31.04 11.28 -4.30
CA PHE A 522 30.41 9.96 -4.15
C PHE A 522 29.08 9.84 -4.91
N ASP A 523 28.77 8.63 -5.36
CA ASP A 523 27.44 8.26 -5.86
C ASP A 523 26.39 8.33 -4.73
N VAL A 524 25.13 8.57 -5.09
CA VAL A 524 24.07 8.95 -4.13
C VAL A 524 22.94 7.92 -4.13
N ASN A 525 22.60 7.42 -2.95
CA ASN A 525 21.44 6.59 -2.70
C ASN A 525 20.36 7.37 -1.97
N ILE A 526 19.20 7.49 -2.60
CA ILE A 526 18.01 8.12 -2.03
C ILE A 526 17.23 7.08 -1.24
N TYR A 527 17.12 7.27 0.07
CA TYR A 527 16.36 6.42 0.99
C TYR A 527 14.98 7.02 1.28
N GLY A 528 13.93 6.21 1.09
CA GLY A 528 12.57 6.51 1.55
C GLY A 528 12.27 5.76 2.86
N HIS A 529 11.69 6.47 3.83
CA HIS A 529 11.34 5.92 5.14
C HIS A 529 9.99 5.17 5.16
N GLY A 530 9.76 4.38 6.20
CA GLY A 530 8.51 3.66 6.44
C GLY A 530 7.32 4.55 6.79
N TYR A 531 6.11 3.98 6.80
CA TYR A 531 4.90 4.70 7.22
C TYR A 531 4.97 5.10 8.69
N THR A 532 4.48 6.31 9.04
CA THR A 532 4.62 7.00 10.34
C THR A 532 6.06 7.31 10.76
N GLY A 533 7.05 6.83 9.99
CA GLY A 533 8.47 7.08 10.15
C GLY A 533 8.91 8.45 9.66
N ASN A 534 10.22 8.63 9.52
CA ASN A 534 10.82 9.88 9.04
C ASN A 534 12.24 9.62 8.48
N PHE A 535 12.87 10.64 7.88
CA PHE A 535 14.18 10.50 7.23
C PHE A 535 15.29 9.92 8.14
N LEU A 536 15.17 9.95 9.47
CA LEU A 536 16.19 9.45 10.39
C LEU A 536 16.47 7.97 10.19
N GLU A 537 15.50 7.18 9.74
CA GLU A 537 15.65 5.74 9.52
C GLU A 537 16.84 5.39 8.61
N LEU A 538 17.28 6.31 7.74
CA LEU A 538 18.47 6.10 6.91
C LEU A 538 19.72 5.77 7.74
N VAL A 539 19.77 6.17 9.03
CA VAL A 539 20.91 5.90 9.93
C VAL A 539 21.14 4.40 10.13
N PHE A 540 20.11 3.57 10.03
CA PHE A 540 20.22 2.11 10.19
C PHE A 540 21.02 1.45 9.06
N TYR A 541 21.20 2.13 7.93
CA TYR A 541 21.80 1.57 6.73
C TYR A 541 23.02 2.35 6.24
N ALA A 542 23.08 3.65 6.51
CA ALA A 542 24.04 4.54 5.89
C ALA A 542 25.51 4.19 6.18
N GLY A 543 25.83 3.63 7.34
CA GLY A 543 27.19 3.17 7.64
C GLY A 543 27.66 2.04 6.72
N ASN A 544 26.81 1.02 6.50
CA ASN A 544 27.09 -0.06 5.55
C ASN A 544 27.16 0.43 4.11
N LEU A 545 26.31 1.38 3.71
CA LEU A 545 26.37 1.99 2.38
C LEU A 545 27.66 2.82 2.22
N ALA A 546 28.07 3.55 3.25
CA ALA A 546 29.32 4.32 3.25
C ALA A 546 30.56 3.42 3.14
N GLU A 547 30.56 2.23 3.75
CA GLU A 547 31.63 1.23 3.56
C GLU A 547 31.82 0.86 2.08
N HIS A 548 30.75 0.91 1.29
CA HIS A 548 30.78 0.65 -0.16
C HIS A 548 31.09 1.90 -1.01
N GLY A 549 31.36 3.05 -0.38
CA GLY A 549 31.61 4.33 -1.04
C GLY A 549 30.34 5.00 -1.56
N LEU A 550 29.19 4.75 -0.94
CA LEU A 550 27.90 5.30 -1.34
C LEU A 550 27.39 6.30 -0.31
N ALA A 551 27.08 7.52 -0.75
CA ALA A 551 26.39 8.49 0.08
C ALA A 551 24.89 8.14 0.20
N THR A 552 24.29 8.42 1.34
CA THR A 552 22.87 8.16 1.58
C THR A 552 22.17 9.46 1.92
N VAL A 553 21.07 9.75 1.23
CA VAL A 553 20.22 10.92 1.49
C VAL A 553 18.77 10.49 1.67
N GLY A 554 18.10 11.01 2.69
CA GLY A 554 16.67 10.81 2.91
C GLY A 554 15.91 12.12 3.05
N ILE A 555 14.64 12.11 2.69
CA ILE A 555 13.70 13.24 2.87
C ILE A 555 12.44 12.76 3.58
N ASN A 556 11.72 13.66 4.24
CA ASN A 556 10.40 13.34 4.77
C ASN A 556 9.38 13.28 3.63
N ALA A 557 8.61 12.20 3.56
CA ALA A 557 7.42 12.11 2.73
C ALA A 557 6.39 13.19 3.13
N MET A 558 5.44 13.47 2.24
CA MET A 558 4.36 14.42 2.52
C MET A 558 3.69 14.08 3.85
N GLY A 559 3.51 15.07 4.73
CA GLY A 559 2.84 14.89 6.01
C GLY A 559 3.64 14.20 7.11
N HIS A 560 4.93 13.88 6.91
CA HIS A 560 5.74 13.15 7.90
C HIS A 560 6.78 14.04 8.59
N GLN A 561 7.10 13.69 9.83
CA GLN A 561 8.19 14.26 10.62
C GLN A 561 8.62 13.35 11.76
N LEU A 562 9.72 13.68 12.44
CA LEU A 562 10.03 13.09 13.75
C LEU A 562 9.12 13.73 14.82
N GLY A 563 8.30 12.91 15.47
CA GLY A 563 7.53 13.29 16.66
C GLY A 563 8.17 12.74 17.94
N PHE A 564 7.95 13.41 19.07
CA PHE A 564 8.27 12.89 20.40
C PHE A 564 7.02 12.82 21.26
N ASP A 565 6.98 11.85 22.17
CA ASP A 565 5.93 11.70 23.19
C ASP A 565 6.07 12.77 24.30
N GLY A 566 5.91 14.04 23.90
CA GLY A 566 5.89 15.20 24.78
C GLY A 566 7.19 16.03 24.82
N PRO A 567 7.09 17.26 25.34
CA PRO A 567 8.15 18.28 25.27
C PRO A 567 9.38 17.96 26.13
N GLU A 568 9.27 17.01 27.07
CA GLU A 568 10.37 16.63 27.96
C GLU A 568 11.45 15.82 27.23
N LEU A 569 11.04 14.89 26.37
CA LEU A 569 11.94 14.08 25.56
C LEU A 569 12.60 14.91 24.45
N GLU A 570 11.84 15.82 23.84
CA GLU A 570 12.38 16.80 22.89
C GLU A 570 13.44 17.69 23.57
N ALA A 571 13.13 18.23 24.76
CA ALA A 571 14.07 19.05 25.51
C ALA A 571 15.33 18.27 25.93
N LEU A 572 15.19 16.99 26.28
CA LEU A 572 16.31 16.10 26.56
C LEU A 572 17.18 15.91 25.31
N ALA A 573 16.57 15.60 24.16
CA ALA A 573 17.27 15.46 22.88
C ALA A 573 18.04 16.74 22.52
N LYS A 574 17.37 17.90 22.54
CA LYS A 574 18.00 19.21 22.29
C LYS A 574 19.15 19.50 23.26
N SER A 575 18.97 19.20 24.55
CA SER A 575 20.02 19.36 25.56
C SER A 575 21.23 18.47 25.29
N LEU A 576 21.01 17.21 24.89
CA LEU A 576 22.07 16.25 24.59
C LEU A 576 22.93 16.74 23.41
N PHE A 577 22.30 17.18 22.32
CA PHE A 577 23.01 17.69 21.15
C PHE A 577 23.73 19.02 21.46
N ALA A 578 23.12 19.91 22.24
CA ALA A 578 23.76 21.14 22.71
C ALA A 578 25.02 20.87 23.54
N GLU A 579 25.00 19.84 24.41
CA GLU A 579 26.17 19.43 25.17
C GLU A 579 27.32 18.90 24.30
N GLY A 580 27.01 18.30 23.14
CA GLY A 580 27.96 17.84 22.13
C GLY A 580 28.50 18.95 21.20
N CYS A 581 28.05 20.19 21.39
CA CYS A 581 28.30 21.32 20.49
C CYS A 581 27.71 21.14 19.08
N VAL A 582 26.57 20.44 19.01
CA VAL A 582 25.76 20.26 17.81
C VAL A 582 24.29 20.55 18.10
N GLY A 583 24.01 21.53 18.97
CA GLY A 583 22.65 21.96 19.30
C GLY A 583 21.78 22.26 18.06
N PRO A 584 22.29 23.01 17.07
CA PRO A 584 21.54 23.29 15.83
C PRO A 584 21.20 22.06 15.00
N LEU A 585 22.01 20.99 15.06
CA LEU A 585 21.67 19.71 14.43
C LEU A 585 20.38 19.15 15.04
N GLY A 586 20.21 19.25 16.35
CA GLY A 586 18.98 18.84 17.03
C GLY A 586 17.74 19.56 16.49
N ASP A 587 17.81 20.86 16.25
CA ASP A 587 16.68 21.62 15.67
C ASP A 587 16.38 21.18 14.24
N ALA A 588 17.43 21.03 13.43
CA ALA A 588 17.29 20.67 12.03
C ALA A 588 16.62 19.29 11.86
N ILE A 589 16.95 18.33 12.72
CA ILE A 589 16.36 16.98 12.69
C ILE A 589 14.86 16.99 13.05
N LEU A 590 14.43 17.97 13.85
CA LEU A 590 13.04 18.10 14.31
C LEU A 590 12.16 18.90 13.36
N THR A 591 12.74 19.52 12.33
CA THR A 591 11.95 20.11 11.26
C THR A 591 11.27 19.02 10.43
N GLY A 592 10.03 19.27 10.02
CA GLY A 592 9.27 18.32 9.22
C GLY A 592 8.00 18.89 8.64
N ARG A 593 7.12 17.99 8.19
CA ARG A 593 5.96 18.31 7.35
C ARG A 593 4.64 17.83 7.94
N ALA A 594 4.65 17.27 9.15
CA ALA A 594 3.41 16.83 9.77
C ALA A 594 2.61 18.02 10.27
N ARG A 595 1.30 17.81 10.37
CA ARG A 595 0.33 18.81 10.80
C ARG A 595 -0.45 18.26 11.98
N ASP A 596 -0.89 19.14 12.86
CA ASP A 596 -1.86 18.80 13.91
C ASP A 596 -3.26 18.64 13.26
N LEU A 597 -3.60 17.40 12.93
CA LEU A 597 -4.84 17.01 12.25
C LEU A 597 -5.98 16.80 13.25
N ASP A 598 -5.67 16.40 14.49
CA ASP A 598 -6.63 16.08 15.54
C ASP A 598 -6.80 17.17 16.62
N ARG A 599 -6.02 18.25 16.56
CA ARG A 599 -6.06 19.38 17.50
C ARG A 599 -5.69 19.01 18.94
N ASP A 600 -4.83 18.02 19.11
CA ASP A 600 -4.21 17.69 20.40
C ASP A 600 -2.97 18.55 20.71
N GLY A 601 -2.54 19.39 19.77
CA GLY A 601 -1.39 20.28 19.91
C GLY A 601 -0.06 19.66 19.49
N ASN A 602 -0.05 18.41 19.03
CA ASN A 602 1.08 17.69 18.48
C ASN A 602 0.84 17.41 16.97
N PRO A 603 1.88 17.45 16.13
CA PRO A 603 1.71 17.07 14.73
C PRO A 603 1.56 15.55 14.52
N ASP A 604 0.61 15.15 13.68
CA ASP A 604 0.31 13.76 13.32
C ASP A 604 1.18 13.27 12.15
N SER A 605 2.34 12.68 12.44
CA SER A 605 3.24 12.17 11.40
C SER A 605 2.57 11.09 10.54
N GLY A 606 2.38 11.40 9.24
CA GLY A 606 1.73 10.53 8.28
C GLY A 606 0.22 10.36 8.48
N GLY A 607 -0.43 11.15 9.35
CA GLY A 607 -1.81 10.96 9.80
C GLY A 607 -2.90 10.97 8.73
N ASP A 608 -2.64 11.53 7.54
CA ASP A 608 -3.55 11.56 6.40
C ASP A 608 -2.99 10.89 5.14
N PHE A 609 -1.79 10.30 5.19
CA PHE A 609 -1.13 9.76 4.01
C PHE A 609 -1.87 8.55 3.43
N TRP A 610 -2.15 7.55 4.27
CA TRP A 610 -3.01 6.42 3.93
C TRP A 610 -4.40 6.64 4.51
N SER A 611 -5.42 6.72 3.65
CA SER A 611 -6.79 6.88 4.10
C SER A 611 -7.80 6.41 3.04
N SER A 612 -9.09 6.39 3.40
CA SER A 612 -10.17 6.18 2.43
C SER A 612 -10.52 7.43 1.60
N TYR A 613 -9.75 8.52 1.71
CA TYR A 613 -9.79 9.66 0.78
C TYR A 613 -8.92 9.34 -0.43
N LEU A 614 -9.46 8.49 -1.32
CA LEU A 614 -8.74 7.83 -2.42
C LEU A 614 -7.80 8.75 -3.21
N PHE A 615 -8.26 9.94 -3.59
CA PHE A 615 -7.50 10.89 -4.39
C PHE A 615 -6.40 11.60 -3.60
N HIS A 616 -6.62 11.84 -2.30
CA HIS A 616 -5.60 12.38 -1.40
C HIS A 616 -4.47 11.36 -1.23
N THR A 617 -4.79 10.10 -0.94
CA THR A 617 -3.78 9.02 -0.81
C THR A 617 -2.97 8.83 -2.10
N ARG A 618 -3.62 8.78 -3.25
CA ARG A 618 -2.95 8.74 -4.56
C ARG A 618 -1.95 9.89 -4.72
N ASP A 619 -2.39 11.11 -4.38
CA ASP A 619 -1.62 12.32 -4.64
C ASP A 619 -0.56 12.60 -3.57
N GLY A 620 -0.70 12.05 -2.35
CA GLY A 620 0.36 12.02 -1.33
C GLY A 620 1.57 11.18 -1.76
N VAL A 621 1.32 10.02 -2.39
CA VAL A 621 2.37 9.21 -3.03
C VAL A 621 3.05 9.99 -4.15
N ARG A 622 2.26 10.57 -5.05
CA ARG A 622 2.78 11.33 -6.21
C ARG A 622 3.55 12.57 -5.80
N GLN A 623 3.10 13.28 -4.76
CA GLN A 623 3.78 14.44 -4.19
C GLN A 623 5.16 14.04 -3.66
N SER A 624 5.24 12.96 -2.88
CA SER A 624 6.50 12.47 -2.32
C SER A 624 7.48 12.00 -3.41
N VAL A 625 6.99 11.38 -4.49
CA VAL A 625 7.82 11.04 -5.66
C VAL A 625 8.33 12.29 -6.37
N LEU A 626 7.50 13.33 -6.52
CA LEU A 626 7.91 14.59 -7.14
C LEU A 626 9.00 15.30 -6.32
N ASP A 627 8.91 15.23 -5.00
CA ASP A 627 9.94 15.75 -4.08
C ASP A 627 11.28 15.02 -4.28
N HIS A 628 11.27 13.69 -4.43
CA HIS A 628 12.48 12.91 -4.76
C HIS A 628 13.08 13.29 -6.12
N ILE A 629 12.26 13.49 -7.15
CA ILE A 629 12.74 13.92 -8.49
C ILE A 629 13.43 15.29 -8.41
N GLN A 630 12.85 16.23 -7.64
CA GLN A 630 13.45 17.54 -7.44
C GLN A 630 14.77 17.44 -6.66
N LEU A 631 14.87 16.55 -5.67
CA LEU A 631 16.12 16.27 -4.96
C LEU A 631 17.22 15.77 -5.91
N VAL A 632 16.91 14.77 -6.75
CA VAL A 632 17.86 14.25 -7.76
C VAL A 632 18.28 15.36 -8.72
N ARG A 633 17.33 16.18 -9.20
CA ARG A 633 17.62 17.33 -10.06
C ARG A 633 18.60 18.30 -9.40
N ILE A 634 18.44 18.59 -8.11
CA ILE A 634 19.34 19.47 -7.35
C ILE A 634 20.74 18.84 -7.27
N PHE A 635 20.85 17.59 -6.83
CA PHE A 635 22.14 16.92 -6.60
C PHE A 635 22.93 16.76 -7.90
N ARG A 636 22.27 16.64 -9.05
CA ARG A 636 22.91 16.60 -10.36
C ARG A 636 23.59 17.91 -10.76
N THR A 637 23.18 19.02 -10.16
CA THR A 637 23.79 20.33 -10.43
C THR A 637 25.07 20.60 -9.62
N PHE A 638 25.45 19.71 -8.71
CA PHE A 638 26.65 19.89 -7.90
C PHE A 638 27.90 19.96 -8.78
N GLY A 639 28.81 20.88 -8.46
CA GLY A 639 29.96 21.20 -9.31
C GLY A 639 29.66 21.99 -10.59
N THR A 640 28.40 22.36 -10.84
CA THR A 640 27.99 23.13 -12.04
C THR A 640 27.55 24.56 -11.70
N ALA A 641 27.46 25.42 -12.71
CA ALA A 641 26.95 26.78 -12.55
C ALA A 641 25.41 26.88 -12.50
N GLU A 642 24.69 25.76 -12.72
CA GLU A 642 23.23 25.73 -12.73
C GLU A 642 22.64 25.62 -11.32
N GLY A 643 23.38 24.99 -10.40
CA GLY A 643 22.98 24.79 -9.01
C GLY A 643 23.13 26.03 -8.16
N GLY A 644 22.46 26.04 -7.00
CA GLY A 644 22.67 27.05 -5.97
C GLY A 644 22.69 26.46 -4.57
N MET A 645 23.61 26.95 -3.75
CA MET A 645 23.79 26.57 -2.36
C MET A 645 23.87 27.83 -1.51
N ILE A 646 22.90 28.01 -0.62
CA ILE A 646 22.76 29.19 0.25
C ILE A 646 22.73 28.80 1.72
N CYS A 647 23.22 29.68 2.58
CA CYS A 647 23.34 29.43 4.02
C CYS A 647 22.96 30.68 4.81
N LYS A 648 22.31 30.49 5.96
CA LYS A 648 22.21 31.53 7.00
C LYS A 648 23.58 31.76 7.62
N ASN A 649 23.93 32.99 7.97
CA ASN A 649 25.20 33.29 8.63
C ASN A 649 25.05 34.42 9.67
N ALA A 650 26.09 34.60 10.50
CA ALA A 650 26.07 35.60 11.57
C ALA A 650 25.92 37.06 11.09
N THR A 651 26.23 37.36 9.82
CA THR A 651 26.12 38.71 9.25
C THR A 651 24.68 39.02 8.82
N THR A 652 23.98 38.03 8.27
CA THR A 652 22.57 38.15 7.86
C THR A 652 21.59 37.91 9.02
N GLY A 653 21.99 37.15 10.03
CA GLY A 653 21.16 36.69 11.13
C GLY A 653 20.70 35.23 10.94
N TRP A 654 20.62 34.47 12.04
CA TRP A 654 20.19 33.07 12.04
C TRP A 654 18.66 32.90 12.06
N ASP A 655 17.96 33.95 12.46
CA ASP A 655 16.49 34.10 12.49
C ASP A 655 15.93 34.66 11.17
N GLN A 656 16.79 34.91 10.18
CA GLN A 656 16.42 35.46 8.87
C GLN A 656 16.58 34.38 7.78
N PRO A 657 15.79 34.43 6.69
CA PRO A 657 15.95 33.52 5.57
C PRO A 657 17.36 33.59 4.96
N ALA A 658 17.89 32.45 4.50
CA ALA A 658 19.17 32.43 3.79
C ALA A 658 19.08 33.28 2.52
N SER A 659 20.10 34.09 2.26
CA SER A 659 20.12 35.02 1.12
C SER A 659 21.49 35.15 0.44
N GLU A 660 22.54 34.63 1.07
CA GLU A 660 23.91 34.68 0.56
C GLU A 660 24.40 33.26 0.23
N PRO A 661 25.32 33.13 -0.76
CA PRO A 661 26.01 31.87 -1.02
C PRO A 661 26.70 31.32 0.23
N CYS A 662 26.78 30.00 0.37
CA CYS A 662 27.47 29.35 1.48
C CYS A 662 29.00 29.56 1.40
N ASP A 663 29.58 30.01 2.50
CA ASP A 663 31.01 29.95 2.83
C ASP A 663 31.14 28.98 4.02
N THR A 664 31.39 27.70 3.74
CA THR A 664 31.31 26.65 4.77
C THR A 664 32.57 26.59 5.63
N ASN A 665 33.73 26.99 5.10
CA ASN A 665 35.01 27.01 5.82
C ASN A 665 35.38 28.39 6.41
N GLY A 666 34.57 29.43 6.16
CA GLY A 666 34.72 30.77 6.72
C GLY A 666 35.87 31.59 6.13
N ASN A 667 36.31 31.29 4.89
CA ASN A 667 37.43 31.97 4.25
C ASN A 667 37.05 33.29 3.55
N GLY A 668 35.74 33.57 3.41
CA GLY A 668 35.17 34.77 2.78
C GLY A 668 34.79 34.62 1.31
N ASP A 669 35.03 33.47 0.69
CA ASP A 669 34.61 33.11 -0.67
C ASP A 669 33.47 32.07 -0.61
N ALA A 670 32.61 32.05 -1.64
CA ALA A 670 31.54 31.07 -1.73
C ALA A 670 32.08 29.72 -2.21
N GLU A 671 31.58 28.63 -1.62
CA GLU A 671 31.97 27.27 -2.02
C GLU A 671 31.34 26.84 -3.33
N ILE A 672 31.94 25.81 -3.95
CA ILE A 672 31.33 25.09 -5.06
C ILE A 672 30.05 24.43 -4.54
N VAL A 673 28.97 24.46 -5.34
CA VAL A 673 27.71 23.80 -4.96
C VAL A 673 27.97 22.31 -4.73
N GLY A 674 27.69 21.83 -3.52
CA GLY A 674 27.91 20.45 -3.09
C GLY A 674 29.25 20.17 -2.42
N ASP A 675 30.15 21.16 -2.35
CA ASP A 675 31.42 21.09 -1.61
C ASP A 675 31.17 21.58 -0.17
N PHE A 676 30.69 20.69 0.69
CA PHE A 676 30.30 21.08 2.05
C PHE A 676 31.52 21.18 2.96
N ASP A 677 32.57 20.40 2.73
CA ASP A 677 33.80 20.43 3.51
C ASP A 677 34.79 21.55 3.10
N GLY A 678 34.57 22.20 1.96
CA GLY A 678 35.33 23.34 1.46
C GLY A 678 36.68 22.99 0.88
N ASN A 679 36.84 21.77 0.33
CA ASN A 679 38.11 21.26 -0.21
C ASN A 679 38.34 21.59 -1.70
N GLY A 680 37.34 22.14 -2.37
CA GLY A 680 37.35 22.51 -3.80
C GLY A 680 36.77 21.45 -4.74
N VAL A 681 36.12 20.40 -4.23
CA VAL A 681 35.45 19.33 -4.97
C VAL A 681 34.07 19.07 -4.34
N PRO A 682 33.00 18.87 -5.12
CA PRO A 682 31.73 18.44 -4.54
C PRO A 682 31.86 17.11 -3.78
N ASP A 683 31.27 17.01 -2.61
CA ASP A 683 31.36 15.81 -1.77
C ASP A 683 30.59 14.63 -2.38
N VAL A 684 29.45 14.91 -3.02
CA VAL A 684 28.53 13.91 -3.57
C VAL A 684 27.93 14.37 -4.90
N GLY A 685 27.36 13.45 -5.67
CA GLY A 685 26.54 13.79 -6.82
C GLY A 685 27.28 14.47 -7.96
N GLY A 686 26.58 15.34 -8.68
CA GLY A 686 27.04 15.92 -9.95
C GLY A 686 26.53 15.16 -11.18
N PRO A 687 26.82 15.67 -12.39
CA PRO A 687 26.19 15.19 -13.62
C PRO A 687 26.62 13.76 -14.02
N ASP A 688 27.78 13.31 -13.58
CA ASP A 688 28.37 12.01 -13.90
C ASP A 688 28.15 10.94 -12.81
N ALA A 689 27.59 11.33 -11.65
CA ALA A 689 27.31 10.43 -10.54
C ALA A 689 26.15 9.48 -10.86
N LYS A 690 26.12 8.34 -10.16
CA LYS A 690 25.03 7.38 -10.16
C LYS A 690 24.06 7.71 -9.03
N TYR A 691 22.79 7.53 -9.34
CA TYR A 691 21.70 7.78 -8.40
C TYR A 691 20.89 6.49 -8.24
N GLY A 692 20.95 5.91 -7.03
CA GLY A 692 20.12 4.79 -6.62
C GLY A 692 18.93 5.26 -5.79
N THR A 693 17.82 4.51 -5.79
CA THR A 693 16.71 4.78 -4.87
C THR A 693 16.22 3.51 -4.21
N TRP A 694 15.93 3.56 -2.92
CA TRP A 694 15.42 2.43 -2.18
C TRP A 694 14.72 2.88 -0.92
N GLY A 695 14.19 1.92 -0.18
CA GLY A 695 13.49 2.14 1.06
C GLY A 695 12.62 0.92 1.36
N GLU A 696 12.06 0.90 2.56
CA GLU A 696 11.21 -0.18 3.02
C GLU A 696 9.79 0.30 3.29
N SER A 697 8.79 -0.57 3.15
CA SER A 697 7.38 -0.22 3.41
C SER A 697 6.90 0.93 2.50
N LEU A 698 6.47 2.07 3.08
CA LEU A 698 6.19 3.30 2.31
C LEU A 698 7.37 3.69 1.39
N GLY A 699 8.60 3.65 1.89
CA GLY A 699 9.80 3.89 1.09
C GLY A 699 9.98 2.91 -0.06
N GLY A 700 9.53 1.67 0.10
CA GLY A 700 9.45 0.67 -0.96
C GLY A 700 8.44 1.05 -2.05
N ILE A 701 7.24 1.51 -1.66
CA ILE A 701 6.23 2.03 -2.60
C ILE A 701 6.79 3.20 -3.39
N LEU A 702 7.37 4.19 -2.70
CA LEU A 702 7.91 5.41 -3.31
C LEU A 702 9.09 5.10 -4.25
N SER A 703 10.04 4.28 -3.82
CA SER A 703 11.21 3.91 -4.63
C SER A 703 10.86 3.06 -5.86
N GLY A 704 9.81 2.23 -5.77
CA GLY A 704 9.25 1.50 -6.90
C GLY A 704 8.79 2.41 -8.04
N ILE A 705 8.17 3.55 -7.72
CA ILE A 705 7.75 4.57 -8.69
C ILE A 705 8.92 5.46 -9.10
N HIS A 706 9.63 6.04 -8.12
CA HIS A 706 10.71 7.00 -8.34
C HIS A 706 11.79 6.42 -9.27
N GLY A 707 12.21 5.18 -9.02
CA GLY A 707 13.22 4.51 -9.83
C GLY A 707 12.80 4.21 -11.26
N ALA A 708 11.50 4.17 -11.57
CA ALA A 708 11.01 3.97 -12.93
C ALA A 708 10.81 5.29 -13.69
N ILE A 709 10.41 6.36 -12.99
CA ILE A 709 9.99 7.61 -13.62
C ILE A 709 11.11 8.65 -13.72
N ASP A 710 12.07 8.70 -12.79
CA ASP A 710 13.18 9.64 -12.86
C ASP A 710 14.22 9.18 -13.88
N ALA A 711 14.47 10.01 -14.90
CA ALA A 711 15.38 9.70 -16.00
C ALA A 711 16.86 9.58 -15.60
N TYR A 712 17.22 10.01 -14.38
CA TYR A 712 18.60 10.04 -13.91
C TYR A 712 18.87 9.10 -12.74
N VAL A 713 17.83 8.49 -12.18
CA VAL A 713 17.98 7.32 -11.31
C VAL A 713 18.29 6.12 -12.18
N THR A 714 19.29 5.33 -11.82
CA THR A 714 19.78 4.23 -12.66
C THR A 714 19.47 2.84 -12.10
N SER A 715 19.15 2.77 -10.81
CA SER A 715 18.89 1.53 -10.09
C SER A 715 17.94 1.76 -8.93
N ALA A 716 17.05 0.79 -8.67
CA ALA A 716 16.11 0.82 -7.56
C ALA A 716 16.13 -0.47 -6.73
N SER A 717 15.87 -0.38 -5.43
CA SER A 717 15.69 -1.56 -4.57
C SER A 717 14.47 -1.42 -3.67
N PRO A 718 13.24 -1.56 -4.19
CA PRO A 718 12.02 -1.49 -3.39
C PRO A 718 11.95 -2.64 -2.37
N GLY A 719 12.03 -2.33 -1.07
CA GLY A 719 11.88 -3.27 0.03
C GLY A 719 10.44 -3.27 0.55
N SER A 720 9.75 -4.42 0.58
CA SER A 720 8.36 -4.54 1.05
C SER A 720 7.44 -3.43 0.50
N GLY A 721 7.57 -3.08 -0.78
CA GLY A 721 6.84 -1.95 -1.40
C GLY A 721 5.54 -2.35 -2.09
N GLY A 722 5.57 -3.41 -2.91
CA GLY A 722 4.40 -3.95 -3.60
C GLY A 722 3.71 -3.01 -4.60
N GLY A 723 2.72 -3.55 -5.31
CA GLY A 723 1.81 -2.82 -6.20
C GLY A 723 0.40 -3.40 -6.12
N GLY A 724 -0.61 -2.62 -6.47
CA GLY A 724 -2.02 -2.92 -6.17
C GLY A 724 -2.43 -2.36 -4.81
N LEU A 725 -2.52 -1.03 -4.69
CA LEU A 725 -2.74 -0.34 -3.42
C LEU A 725 -4.03 -0.77 -2.70
N THR A 726 -5.10 -1.18 -3.41
CA THR A 726 -6.27 -1.74 -2.73
C THR A 726 -6.02 -3.13 -2.15
N ASP A 727 -5.23 -3.96 -2.83
CA ASP A 727 -4.89 -5.29 -2.32
C ASP A 727 -4.00 -5.18 -1.07
N ILE A 728 -3.11 -4.17 -1.03
CA ILE A 728 -2.36 -3.80 0.17
C ILE A 728 -3.31 -3.36 1.29
N GLY A 729 -4.16 -2.36 1.04
CA GLY A 729 -5.07 -1.81 2.06
C GLY A 729 -6.04 -2.84 2.66
N LEU A 730 -6.43 -3.87 1.90
CA LEU A 730 -7.35 -4.92 2.35
C LEU A 730 -6.72 -5.95 3.28
N ARG A 731 -5.45 -6.28 3.07
CA ARG A 731 -4.77 -7.33 3.84
C ARG A 731 -3.76 -6.78 4.83
N SER A 732 -3.50 -5.47 4.79
CA SER A 732 -2.59 -4.81 5.71
C SER A 732 -3.04 -5.01 7.15
N PHE A 733 -2.09 -5.34 8.03
CA PHE A 733 -2.26 -5.19 9.48
C PHE A 733 -1.41 -4.07 10.09
N GLN A 734 -0.83 -3.22 9.24
CA GLN A 734 -0.09 -2.03 9.65
C GLN A 734 -1.03 -1.11 10.46
N GLY A 735 -0.63 -0.75 11.68
CA GLY A 735 -1.32 0.26 12.47
C GLY A 735 -1.35 1.59 11.70
N GLY A 736 -2.48 2.29 11.77
CA GLY A 736 -2.79 3.47 10.96
C GLY A 736 -3.47 3.14 9.65
N VAL A 737 -3.09 2.06 8.95
CA VAL A 737 -3.76 1.67 7.70
C VAL A 737 -5.13 1.05 7.98
N ILE A 738 -5.23 0.11 8.93
CA ILE A 738 -6.52 -0.51 9.28
C ILE A 738 -7.52 0.56 9.75
N GLU A 739 -7.07 1.49 10.58
CA GLU A 739 -7.86 2.56 11.15
C GLU A 739 -8.25 3.59 10.07
N ALA A 740 -7.29 4.26 9.43
CA ALA A 740 -7.57 5.33 8.48
C ALA A 740 -8.27 4.85 7.19
N VAL A 741 -8.05 3.59 6.78
CA VAL A 741 -8.69 2.98 5.62
C VAL A 741 -9.93 2.21 6.04
N LEU A 742 -9.81 1.04 6.68
CA LEU A 742 -10.93 0.12 6.89
C LEU A 742 -11.99 0.66 7.87
N LEU A 743 -11.62 1.31 8.97
CA LEU A 743 -12.62 1.89 9.89
C LEU A 743 -13.36 3.06 9.24
N ARG A 744 -12.73 3.82 8.34
CA ARG A 744 -13.41 4.87 7.57
C ARG A 744 -14.40 4.28 6.56
N LEU A 745 -14.10 3.11 5.99
CA LEU A 745 -15.02 2.39 5.11
C LEU A 745 -16.23 1.87 5.88
N TRP A 746 -16.02 1.22 7.03
CA TRP A 746 -17.12 0.60 7.76
C TRP A 746 -17.87 1.54 8.70
N GLY A 747 -17.19 2.58 9.16
CA GLY A 747 -17.67 3.49 10.17
C GLY A 747 -18.11 4.86 9.62
N PRO A 748 -18.40 5.80 10.53
CA PRO A 748 -18.36 5.64 11.98
C PRO A 748 -19.28 4.54 12.50
N LEU A 749 -18.80 3.76 13.45
CA LEU A 749 -19.56 2.67 14.07
C LEU A 749 -20.27 3.18 15.32
N ILE A 750 -21.52 2.81 15.52
CA ILE A 750 -22.20 2.88 16.82
C ILE A 750 -22.13 1.51 17.47
N VAL A 751 -21.53 1.44 18.65
CA VAL A 751 -21.40 0.18 19.40
C VAL A 751 -21.87 0.32 20.84
N THR A 752 -22.23 -0.81 21.45
CA THR A 752 -22.42 -0.91 22.88
C THR A 752 -21.29 -1.70 23.54
N VAL A 753 -20.85 -1.23 24.71
CA VAL A 753 -19.84 -1.88 25.54
C VAL A 753 -20.40 -2.02 26.97
N PRO A 754 -20.73 -3.23 27.42
CA PRO A 754 -21.16 -3.46 28.80
C PRO A 754 -20.05 -3.10 29.80
N VAL A 755 -20.39 -2.37 30.87
CA VAL A 755 -19.43 -1.97 31.90
C VAL A 755 -19.37 -3.03 32.99
N VAL A 756 -18.24 -3.71 33.05
CA VAL A 756 -17.89 -4.69 34.08
C VAL A 756 -16.77 -4.16 34.96
N GLU A 757 -16.36 -4.92 35.97
CA GLU A 757 -15.25 -4.51 36.83
C GLU A 757 -13.97 -4.36 36.00
N ASN A 758 -13.38 -3.15 36.04
CA ASN A 758 -12.16 -2.76 35.33
C ASN A 758 -12.22 -2.78 33.79
N SER A 759 -13.41 -2.82 33.18
CA SER A 759 -13.53 -2.71 31.71
C SER A 759 -14.90 -2.15 31.27
N PRO A 760 -14.93 -1.07 30.47
CA PRO A 760 -13.81 -0.19 30.11
C PRO A 760 -13.24 0.54 31.34
N PRO A 761 -12.02 1.12 31.27
CA PRO A 761 -11.46 1.90 32.37
C PRO A 761 -12.32 3.12 32.70
N LYS A 762 -12.37 3.52 33.98
CA LYS A 762 -13.11 4.72 34.39
C LYS A 762 -12.42 5.99 33.88
N CYS A 763 -13.20 6.95 33.39
CA CYS A 763 -12.62 8.23 32.99
C CYS A 763 -12.09 9.03 34.19
N ASN A 764 -10.90 9.62 34.05
CA ASN A 764 -10.24 10.45 35.05
C ASN A 764 -10.41 11.97 34.77
N GLY A 765 -10.90 12.34 33.58
CA GLY A 765 -11.16 13.72 33.15
C GLY A 765 -9.94 14.47 32.61
N THR A 766 -8.82 13.79 32.40
CA THR A 766 -7.59 14.39 31.85
C THR A 766 -7.56 14.30 30.32
N LEU A 767 -6.80 15.20 29.68
CA LEU A 767 -6.72 15.28 28.21
C LEU A 767 -5.90 14.14 27.60
N ASP A 768 -4.92 13.61 28.35
CA ASP A 768 -4.04 12.49 27.98
C ASP A 768 -4.69 11.11 28.06
N GLN A 769 -5.91 11.01 28.61
CA GLN A 769 -6.62 9.73 28.66
C GLN A 769 -7.30 9.42 27.32
N ASN A 770 -7.07 8.23 26.77
CA ASN A 770 -7.72 7.75 25.54
C ASN A 770 -9.27 7.73 25.64
N GLY A 771 -9.94 7.73 24.49
CA GLY A 771 -11.40 7.75 24.38
C GLY A 771 -12.11 6.49 24.86
N GLU A 772 -11.37 5.38 25.06
CA GLU A 772 -11.92 4.07 25.44
C GLU A 772 -12.54 4.05 26.85
N CYS A 773 -12.21 5.03 27.69
CA CYS A 773 -12.74 5.13 29.05
C CYS A 773 -14.27 5.29 29.10
N THR A 774 -14.87 5.10 30.27
CA THR A 774 -16.31 5.29 30.48
C THR A 774 -16.62 6.12 31.71
N VAL A 775 -17.65 6.97 31.61
CA VAL A 775 -18.29 7.62 32.78
C VAL A 775 -19.45 6.78 33.34
N CYS A 776 -19.84 5.70 32.66
CA CYS A 776 -20.93 4.82 33.05
C CYS A 776 -20.57 3.92 34.23
N GLU A 777 -21.54 3.62 35.09
CA GLU A 777 -21.36 2.78 36.27
C GLU A 777 -21.35 1.29 35.96
N ILE A 778 -20.73 0.49 36.85
CA ILE A 778 -20.72 -0.97 36.74
C ILE A 778 -22.16 -1.49 36.63
N GLY A 779 -22.40 -2.35 35.64
CA GLY A 779 -23.73 -2.88 35.32
C GLY A 779 -24.55 -2.00 34.37
N GLN A 780 -24.05 -0.84 33.97
CA GLN A 780 -24.58 -0.07 32.84
C GLN A 780 -23.91 -0.50 31.53
N VAL A 781 -24.41 0.04 30.42
CA VAL A 781 -23.86 -0.16 29.07
C VAL A 781 -23.48 1.21 28.51
N SER A 782 -22.23 1.33 28.05
CA SER A 782 -21.76 2.49 27.30
C SER A 782 -22.22 2.38 25.85
N LEU A 783 -22.95 3.36 25.35
CA LEU A 783 -23.20 3.54 23.92
C LEU A 783 -22.16 4.54 23.39
N ARG A 784 -21.43 4.20 22.34
CA ARG A 784 -20.30 5.02 21.86
C ARG A 784 -20.14 4.96 20.35
N TRP A 785 -19.51 6.00 19.81
CA TRP A 785 -18.95 6.03 18.48
C TRP A 785 -17.57 5.35 18.48
N VAL A 786 -17.24 4.62 17.42
CA VAL A 786 -15.88 4.16 17.09
C VAL A 786 -15.57 4.60 15.67
N MET A 787 -14.48 5.33 15.47
CA MET A 787 -14.13 5.95 14.18
C MET A 787 -12.61 6.19 14.08
N PRO A 788 -12.06 6.49 12.89
CA PRO A 788 -10.63 6.73 12.75
C PRO A 788 -10.25 8.05 13.41
N ASP A 789 -9.21 8.03 14.24
CA ASP A 789 -8.56 9.21 14.80
C ASP A 789 -7.15 9.28 14.23
N THR A 790 -7.00 10.00 13.12
CA THR A 790 -5.78 9.97 12.28
C THR A 790 -5.33 8.52 11.99
N ASN A 791 -4.28 8.06 12.67
CA ASN A 791 -3.67 6.73 12.54
C ASN A 791 -4.08 5.74 13.65
N ASP A 792 -5.02 6.13 14.52
CA ASP A 792 -5.47 5.34 15.64
C ASP A 792 -6.99 5.13 15.64
N THR A 793 -7.45 4.28 16.56
CA THR A 793 -8.88 4.10 16.82
C THR A 793 -9.37 5.16 17.80
N GLY A 794 -10.27 6.01 17.34
CA GLY A 794 -10.99 6.97 18.16
C GLY A 794 -12.29 6.42 18.71
N GLU A 795 -12.56 6.71 19.99
CA GLU A 795 -13.85 6.40 20.62
C GLU A 795 -14.46 7.64 21.29
N LEU A 796 -15.78 7.82 21.15
CA LEU A 796 -16.54 8.88 21.82
C LEU A 796 -17.80 8.32 22.47
N GLU A 797 -17.84 8.31 23.81
CA GLU A 797 -19.02 7.88 24.57
C GLU A 797 -20.21 8.84 24.34
N ILE A 798 -21.32 8.28 23.85
CA ILE A 798 -22.56 9.00 23.56
C ILE A 798 -23.37 9.16 24.85
N THR A 799 -23.67 8.06 25.54
CA THR A 799 -24.46 8.05 26.77
C THR A 799 -24.36 6.71 27.51
N CYS A 800 -24.84 6.69 28.75
CA CYS A 800 -24.99 5.49 29.57
C CYS A 800 -26.42 4.96 29.51
N LEU A 801 -26.58 3.68 29.25
CA LEU A 801 -27.85 2.97 29.18
C LEU A 801 -27.94 1.92 30.28
N SER A 802 -29.15 1.63 30.78
CA SER A 802 -29.34 0.44 31.62
C SER A 802 -29.65 -0.79 30.76
N PRO A 803 -29.28 -2.01 31.19
CA PRO A 803 -29.63 -3.22 30.44
C PRO A 803 -31.13 -3.34 30.11
N ALA A 804 -32.01 -2.93 31.03
CA ALA A 804 -33.45 -2.98 30.83
C ALA A 804 -33.94 -2.07 29.68
N ASP A 805 -33.18 -1.02 29.37
CA ASP A 805 -33.51 -0.05 28.32
C ASP A 805 -33.28 -0.58 26.91
N ILE A 806 -32.47 -1.64 26.74
CA ILE A 806 -32.00 -2.12 25.43
C ILE A 806 -32.06 -3.65 25.24
N GLN A 807 -32.16 -4.44 26.32
CA GLN A 807 -32.17 -5.90 26.20
C GLN A 807 -33.38 -6.40 25.40
N ASP A 808 -33.17 -7.36 24.51
CA ASP A 808 -34.22 -7.93 23.64
C ASP A 808 -34.96 -6.84 22.84
N THR A 809 -34.18 -5.99 22.16
CA THR A 809 -34.70 -4.92 21.31
C THR A 809 -34.15 -5.00 19.89
N THR A 810 -34.82 -4.30 18.98
CA THR A 810 -34.34 -3.98 17.65
C THR A 810 -33.98 -2.51 17.65
N VAL A 811 -32.75 -2.19 17.26
CA VAL A 811 -32.28 -0.81 17.20
C VAL A 811 -32.39 -0.30 15.78
N LEU A 812 -32.91 0.92 15.64
CA LEU A 812 -32.92 1.68 14.41
C LEU A 812 -32.01 2.90 14.59
N VAL A 813 -31.04 3.05 13.71
CA VAL A 813 -30.13 4.19 13.64
C VAL A 813 -30.47 4.98 12.39
N TYR A 814 -31.00 6.18 12.58
CA TYR A 814 -31.46 7.04 11.50
C TYR A 814 -30.61 8.30 11.43
N ASN A 815 -29.99 8.55 10.27
CA ASN A 815 -29.34 9.82 9.97
C ASN A 815 -30.38 10.77 9.34
N GLU A 816 -30.74 11.83 10.07
CA GLU A 816 -31.80 12.75 9.65
C GLU A 816 -31.40 13.61 8.44
N ASN A 817 -30.09 13.77 8.22
CA ASN A 817 -29.57 14.67 7.20
C ASN A 817 -29.58 14.03 5.80
N ASN A 818 -29.17 12.76 5.69
CA ASN A 818 -29.13 12.04 4.42
C ASN A 818 -30.26 11.01 4.25
N GLY A 819 -31.02 10.72 5.31
CA GLY A 819 -32.14 9.79 5.28
C GLY A 819 -31.75 8.31 5.37
N GLU A 820 -30.46 8.00 5.58
CA GLU A 820 -29.99 6.63 5.75
C GLU A 820 -30.55 6.03 7.05
N LEU A 821 -31.08 4.82 6.93
CA LEU A 821 -31.58 4.01 8.04
C LEU A 821 -30.77 2.72 8.09
N ARG A 822 -30.26 2.38 9.28
CA ARG A 822 -29.57 1.13 9.58
C ARG A 822 -30.13 0.52 10.84
N CYS A 823 -29.95 -0.78 11.03
CA CYS A 823 -30.56 -1.49 12.14
C CYS A 823 -29.77 -2.74 12.51
N ALA A 824 -30.02 -3.21 13.74
CA ALA A 824 -29.47 -4.45 14.28
C ALA A 824 -30.37 -4.96 15.41
N ARG A 825 -30.12 -6.15 15.93
CA ARG A 825 -30.74 -6.64 17.19
C ARG A 825 -29.79 -6.55 18.37
N ILE A 826 -30.37 -6.46 19.56
CA ILE A 826 -29.66 -6.59 20.83
C ILE A 826 -30.29 -7.74 21.61
N ASP A 827 -29.46 -8.70 22.00
CA ASP A 827 -29.83 -9.85 22.81
C ASP A 827 -29.45 -9.66 24.30
N ASP A 828 -29.33 -10.76 25.03
CA ASP A 828 -28.95 -10.77 26.44
C ASP A 828 -27.46 -10.46 26.68
N LYS A 829 -26.63 -10.49 25.63
CA LYS A 829 -25.22 -10.06 25.69
C LYS A 829 -25.07 -8.54 25.59
N LEU A 830 -26.15 -7.82 25.27
CA LEU A 830 -26.20 -6.35 25.20
C LEU A 830 -25.21 -5.75 24.17
N LYS A 831 -24.86 -6.52 23.14
CA LYS A 831 -23.93 -6.13 22.08
C LYS A 831 -24.66 -5.52 20.89
N LEU A 832 -24.08 -4.46 20.35
CA LEU A 832 -24.56 -3.69 19.21
C LEU A 832 -23.35 -3.28 18.37
N ARG A 833 -23.48 -3.36 17.06
CA ARG A 833 -22.62 -2.71 16.07
C ARG A 833 -23.47 -2.27 14.90
N VAL A 834 -23.37 -1.01 14.51
CA VAL A 834 -23.99 -0.48 13.29
C VAL A 834 -23.03 0.52 12.66
N GLY A 835 -22.61 0.26 11.41
CA GLY A 835 -21.92 1.26 10.58
C GLY A 835 -22.93 2.25 10.03
N VAL A 836 -22.68 3.54 10.22
CA VAL A 836 -23.62 4.59 9.81
C VAL A 836 -22.96 5.46 8.74
N PRO A 837 -23.53 5.57 7.53
CA PRO A 837 -23.04 6.54 6.55
C PRO A 837 -23.32 7.96 7.06
N THR A 838 -22.27 8.68 7.45
CA THR A 838 -22.37 10.04 8.00
C THR A 838 -21.41 10.99 7.31
N SER A 839 -21.81 12.25 7.25
CA SER A 839 -20.90 13.39 7.11
C SER A 839 -20.69 14.02 8.50
N ILE A 840 -19.56 14.70 8.70
CA ILE A 840 -19.29 15.40 9.98
C ILE A 840 -20.45 16.38 10.27
N GLY A 841 -21.03 16.27 11.46
CA GLY A 841 -22.14 17.11 11.93
C GLY A 841 -23.55 16.61 11.58
N ASP A 842 -23.70 15.48 10.90
CA ASP A 842 -25.02 14.89 10.62
C ASP A 842 -25.77 14.51 11.92
N ASN A 843 -27.07 14.83 12.02
CA ASN A 843 -27.85 14.45 13.20
C ASN A 843 -28.28 12.98 13.12
N VAL A 844 -28.05 12.24 14.20
CA VAL A 844 -28.33 10.81 14.29
C VAL A 844 -29.27 10.52 15.45
N ILE A 845 -30.28 9.68 15.19
CA ILE A 845 -31.22 9.19 16.19
C ILE A 845 -31.07 7.69 16.34
N VAL A 846 -30.83 7.22 17.56
CA VAL A 846 -30.78 5.79 17.91
C VAL A 846 -32.05 5.44 18.68
N SER A 847 -32.88 4.54 18.14
CA SER A 847 -34.18 4.15 18.71
C SER A 847 -34.24 2.65 18.97
N PHE A 848 -34.53 2.25 20.20
CA PHE A 848 -34.63 0.85 20.62
C PHE A 848 -36.10 0.44 20.74
N PHE A 849 -36.56 -0.48 19.90
CA PHE A 849 -37.94 -0.98 19.90
C PHE A 849 -38.07 -2.33 20.60
N ASP A 850 -39.18 -2.53 21.31
CA ASP A 850 -39.47 -3.79 22.02
C ASP A 850 -39.51 -4.99 21.07
N GLY A 851 -38.71 -6.02 21.37
CA GLY A 851 -38.62 -7.25 20.59
C GLY A 851 -37.38 -7.28 19.71
N LYS A 852 -36.86 -8.49 19.47
CA LYS A 852 -35.77 -8.74 18.52
C LYS A 852 -36.36 -8.94 17.12
N ASP A 853 -35.58 -8.57 16.10
CA ASP A 853 -35.92 -8.81 14.69
C ASP A 853 -37.26 -8.16 14.29
N VAL A 854 -37.57 -6.98 14.82
CA VAL A 854 -38.83 -6.24 14.61
C VAL A 854 -38.75 -5.36 13.36
N VAL A 855 -38.21 -5.95 12.30
CA VAL A 855 -38.04 -5.37 10.96
C VAL A 855 -38.49 -6.39 9.92
N GLU A 856 -38.82 -5.93 8.71
CA GLU A 856 -39.12 -6.83 7.59
C GLU A 856 -37.87 -7.61 7.19
N ASP A 857 -36.74 -6.91 7.11
CA ASP A 857 -35.37 -7.39 6.84
C ASP A 857 -34.37 -6.33 7.36
N TYR A 858 -33.07 -6.68 7.41
CA TYR A 858 -32.02 -5.75 7.85
C TYR A 858 -31.49 -4.84 6.71
N GLU A 859 -31.80 -5.15 5.44
CA GLU A 859 -31.43 -4.30 4.29
C GLU A 859 -32.25 -2.99 4.30
N SER A 860 -33.58 -3.11 4.38
CA SER A 860 -34.50 -1.97 4.39
C SER A 860 -34.67 -1.34 5.77
N CYS A 861 -34.41 -2.13 6.83
CA CYS A 861 -34.70 -1.77 8.21
C CYS A 861 -36.14 -1.32 8.45
N ALA A 862 -37.09 -1.71 7.59
CA ALA A 862 -38.47 -1.30 7.67
C ALA A 862 -39.12 -1.93 8.92
N PRO A 863 -39.56 -1.14 9.91
CA PRO A 863 -40.06 -1.69 11.17
C PRO A 863 -41.43 -2.37 11.00
N THR A 864 -41.61 -3.54 11.59
CA THR A 864 -42.89 -4.29 11.56
C THR A 864 -43.88 -3.84 12.63
N VAL A 865 -43.46 -2.92 13.51
CA VAL A 865 -44.34 -2.30 14.51
C VAL A 865 -45.30 -1.28 13.89
N PRO A 866 -46.49 -1.07 14.48
CA PRO A 866 -47.41 -0.05 14.00
C PRO A 866 -46.77 1.33 13.92
N VAL A 867 -47.05 2.08 12.85
CA VAL A 867 -46.60 3.48 12.70
C VAL A 867 -46.98 4.29 13.93
N GLY A 868 -46.01 5.03 14.48
CA GLY A 868 -46.19 5.82 15.70
C GLY A 868 -45.99 5.06 17.02
N THR A 869 -45.62 3.77 16.96
CA THR A 869 -45.12 3.04 18.13
C THR A 869 -43.93 3.81 18.71
N LYS A 870 -43.92 4.01 20.02
CA LYS A 870 -42.81 4.68 20.69
C LYS A 870 -41.69 3.67 20.94
N ALA A 871 -40.46 4.07 20.66
CA ALA A 871 -39.29 3.32 21.10
C ALA A 871 -39.29 3.19 22.63
N ARG A 872 -38.81 2.05 23.15
CA ARG A 872 -38.55 1.83 24.58
C ARG A 872 -37.59 2.90 25.09
N THR A 873 -36.53 3.13 24.30
CA THR A 873 -35.48 4.09 24.57
C THR A 873 -35.14 4.81 23.27
N GLN A 874 -34.90 6.11 23.33
CA GLN A 874 -34.45 6.89 22.19
C GLN A 874 -33.32 7.82 22.64
N VAL A 875 -32.22 7.80 21.89
CA VAL A 875 -31.05 8.64 22.09
C VAL A 875 -30.95 9.57 20.86
N ALA A 876 -31.16 10.85 21.10
CA ALA A 876 -31.06 11.91 20.08
C ALA A 876 -30.18 13.08 20.55
N SER A 877 -29.51 12.91 21.70
CA SER A 877 -28.64 13.90 22.32
C SER A 877 -27.51 13.22 23.07
N TYR A 878 -26.37 13.90 23.18
CA TYR A 878 -25.26 13.46 24.03
C TYR A 878 -25.65 13.45 25.51
N GLY A 879 -25.20 12.41 26.21
CA GLY A 879 -25.32 12.26 27.65
C GLY A 879 -24.18 12.96 28.39
N LYS A 880 -23.98 12.56 29.65
CA LYS A 880 -22.91 13.07 30.49
C LYS A 880 -21.55 12.71 29.89
N GLY A 881 -20.66 13.69 29.78
CA GLY A 881 -19.27 13.51 29.33
C GLY A 881 -18.25 13.52 30.46
N ARG A 882 -16.97 13.34 30.09
CA ARG A 882 -15.85 13.27 31.05
C ARG A 882 -15.21 14.62 31.37
N PHE A 883 -15.34 15.60 30.48
CA PHE A 883 -14.74 16.94 30.63
C PHE A 883 -15.73 17.90 31.28
N THR A 884 -15.23 18.82 32.11
CA THR A 884 -16.07 19.80 32.81
C THR A 884 -16.26 21.09 32.00
N GLU A 885 -17.32 21.83 32.30
CA GLU A 885 -17.53 23.19 31.77
C GLU A 885 -16.25 24.03 31.86
N SER A 886 -15.97 24.77 30.77
CA SER A 886 -14.78 25.60 30.59
C SER A 886 -13.43 24.90 30.49
N GLN A 887 -13.40 23.56 30.45
CA GLN A 887 -12.17 22.85 30.08
C GLN A 887 -11.86 23.07 28.59
N ARG A 888 -10.60 23.40 28.29
CA ARG A 888 -10.09 23.61 26.92
C ARG A 888 -9.38 22.36 26.41
N ASN A 889 -9.33 22.20 25.09
CA ASN A 889 -8.50 21.16 24.47
C ASN A 889 -7.01 21.54 24.58
N ALA A 890 -6.13 20.61 24.25
CA ALA A 890 -4.69 20.80 24.39
C ALA A 890 -4.15 21.92 23.45
N ALA A 891 -4.68 22.04 22.23
CA ALA A 891 -4.34 23.11 21.29
C ALA A 891 -4.96 24.50 21.62
N ASP A 892 -5.76 24.63 22.69
CA ASP A 892 -6.47 25.86 23.07
C ASP A 892 -7.40 26.46 21.97
N THR A 893 -7.88 25.60 21.07
CA THR A 893 -8.74 25.97 19.93
C THR A 893 -10.23 25.79 20.20
N ALA A 894 -10.60 25.02 21.23
CA ALA A 894 -11.99 24.76 21.62
C ALA A 894 -12.15 24.67 23.15
N GLU A 895 -13.38 24.89 23.64
CA GLU A 895 -13.74 24.85 25.06
C GLU A 895 -15.07 24.12 25.26
N CYS A 896 -15.22 23.37 26.36
CA CYS A 896 -16.49 22.74 26.73
C CYS A 896 -17.51 23.78 27.19
N GLU A 897 -18.54 24.02 26.37
CA GLU A 897 -19.62 25.00 26.63
C GLU A 897 -20.84 24.42 27.37
N SER A 898 -20.78 23.15 27.79
CA SER A 898 -21.85 22.44 28.51
C SER A 898 -21.42 22.06 29.93
N SER A 899 -22.36 21.59 30.77
CA SER A 899 -22.06 21.10 32.12
C SER A 899 -20.98 20.02 32.13
N THR A 900 -21.08 19.10 31.18
CA THR A 900 -20.03 18.14 30.84
C THR A 900 -19.96 17.94 29.33
N CYS A 901 -18.80 17.51 28.83
CA CYS A 901 -18.60 17.21 27.41
C CYS A 901 -17.81 15.91 27.20
N GLY A 902 -18.11 15.20 26.10
CA GLY A 902 -17.13 14.32 25.45
C GLY A 902 -16.24 15.14 24.52
N MET A 903 -15.13 14.58 24.04
CA MET A 903 -14.24 15.24 23.08
C MET A 903 -13.74 14.22 22.07
N PHE A 904 -13.64 14.62 20.80
CA PHE A 904 -13.04 13.84 19.72
C PHE A 904 -12.34 14.82 18.76
N GLN A 905 -11.09 14.55 18.38
CA GLN A 905 -10.26 15.45 17.56
C GLN A 905 -10.33 16.92 18.01
N GLY A 906 -10.12 17.12 19.31
CA GLY A 906 -10.13 18.43 19.98
C GLY A 906 -11.49 19.14 19.99
N LEU A 907 -12.54 18.58 19.40
CA LEU A 907 -13.90 19.15 19.39
C LEU A 907 -14.74 18.60 20.54
N PHE A 908 -15.44 19.50 21.24
CA PHE A 908 -16.30 19.14 22.38
C PHE A 908 -17.75 18.85 21.96
N PHE A 909 -18.29 17.76 22.52
CA PHE A 909 -19.67 17.32 22.34
C PHE A 909 -20.40 17.36 23.68
N GLY A 910 -21.22 18.40 23.87
CA GLY A 910 -21.78 18.76 25.17
C GLY A 910 -23.03 17.97 25.58
N GLU A 911 -23.16 17.71 26.88
CA GLU A 911 -24.35 17.08 27.48
C GLU A 911 -25.63 17.84 27.09
N GLY A 912 -26.63 17.11 26.58
CA GLY A 912 -27.91 17.63 26.14
C GLY A 912 -27.93 18.22 24.72
N MET A 913 -26.77 18.36 24.06
CA MET A 913 -26.69 18.78 22.65
C MET A 913 -27.18 17.66 21.72
N PRO A 914 -27.71 17.98 20.52
CA PRO A 914 -28.09 16.97 19.53
C PRO A 914 -26.97 15.97 19.26
N LEU A 915 -27.33 14.70 19.13
CA LEU A 915 -26.39 13.63 18.75
C LEU A 915 -26.00 13.86 17.29
N SER A 916 -24.84 14.46 17.08
CA SER A 916 -24.27 14.75 15.77
C SER A 916 -23.10 13.83 15.48
N ALA A 917 -22.85 13.47 14.22
CA ALA A 917 -21.75 12.59 13.87
C ALA A 917 -20.40 13.33 14.04
N PRO A 918 -19.49 12.83 14.89
CA PRO A 918 -18.17 13.45 15.08
C PRO A 918 -17.22 13.27 13.89
N ALA A 919 -17.39 12.21 13.10
CA ALA A 919 -16.60 11.90 11.91
C ALA A 919 -17.50 11.59 10.70
N GLU A 920 -16.91 11.64 9.51
CA GLU A 920 -17.52 11.12 8.28
C GLU A 920 -16.93 9.75 7.91
N GLY A 921 -17.70 8.95 7.17
CA GLY A 921 -17.30 7.62 6.68
C GLY A 921 -18.41 6.96 5.85
N TYR A 922 -18.11 5.83 5.22
CA TYR A 922 -19.00 5.24 4.22
C TYR A 922 -20.09 4.34 4.82
N GLY A 923 -19.94 3.86 6.05
CA GLY A 923 -20.90 2.95 6.69
C GLY A 923 -21.09 1.62 5.95
N GLN A 924 -20.06 1.14 5.22
CA GLN A 924 -20.10 -0.13 4.50
C GLN A 924 -20.06 -1.32 5.48
N ILE A 925 -20.66 -2.44 5.11
CA ILE A 925 -20.58 -3.67 5.89
C ILE A 925 -19.54 -4.58 5.22
N ARG A 926 -18.65 -5.19 6.02
CA ARG A 926 -17.68 -6.16 5.51
C ARG A 926 -18.40 -7.34 4.86
N GLN A 927 -17.75 -7.98 3.89
CA GLN A 927 -18.29 -9.14 3.18
C GLN A 927 -19.56 -8.91 2.35
N THR A 928 -19.92 -7.65 2.05
CA THR A 928 -21.07 -7.32 1.16
C THR A 928 -20.66 -6.95 -0.27
N PRO A 929 -21.59 -7.01 -1.26
CA PRO A 929 -21.33 -6.64 -2.64
C PRO A 929 -21.00 -5.16 -2.79
N SER A 930 -21.60 -4.33 -1.94
CA SER A 930 -21.38 -2.88 -1.92
C SER A 930 -19.91 -2.53 -1.62
N LEU A 931 -19.31 -3.19 -0.61
CA LEU A 931 -17.90 -3.04 -0.27
C LEU A 931 -16.99 -3.52 -1.40
N ARG A 932 -17.25 -4.70 -1.98
CA ARG A 932 -16.46 -5.24 -3.09
C ARG A 932 -16.46 -4.30 -4.30
N ARG A 933 -17.63 -3.78 -4.65
CA ARG A 933 -17.79 -2.80 -5.73
C ARG A 933 -17.03 -1.50 -5.44
N PHE A 934 -17.06 -1.01 -4.20
CA PHE A 934 -16.27 0.15 -3.79
C PHE A 934 -14.77 -0.10 -4.01
N LEU A 935 -14.25 -1.22 -3.52
CA LEU A 935 -12.82 -1.56 -3.61
C LEU A 935 -12.33 -1.67 -5.05
N GLN A 936 -13.15 -2.26 -5.94
CA GLN A 936 -12.83 -2.32 -7.38
C GLN A 936 -12.68 -0.93 -7.99
N LEU A 937 -13.59 0.00 -7.68
CA LEU A 937 -13.52 1.38 -8.15
C LEU A 937 -12.37 2.15 -7.49
N ALA A 938 -12.09 1.88 -6.21
CA ALA A 938 -10.99 2.51 -5.48
C ALA A 938 -9.63 2.28 -6.16
N GLN A 939 -9.37 1.07 -6.68
CA GLN A 939 -8.14 0.79 -7.41
C GLN A 939 -8.01 1.67 -8.66
N VAL A 940 -9.10 1.94 -9.39
CA VAL A 940 -9.10 2.88 -10.52
C VAL A 940 -8.65 4.27 -10.07
N ALA A 941 -9.10 4.76 -8.92
CA ALA A 941 -8.65 6.06 -8.43
C ALA A 941 -7.16 6.06 -8.06
N LEU A 942 -6.66 4.99 -7.43
CA LEU A 942 -5.32 4.92 -6.83
C LEU A 942 -4.18 4.69 -7.85
N GLU A 943 -4.45 4.07 -8.99
CA GLU A 943 -3.44 3.63 -9.96
C GLU A 943 -2.41 4.66 -10.47
N PRO A 944 -2.74 5.95 -10.66
CA PRO A 944 -1.73 6.96 -11.01
C PRO A 944 -0.67 7.18 -9.91
N GLY A 945 -0.93 6.72 -8.68
CA GLY A 945 0.01 6.67 -7.56
C GLY A 945 0.41 5.24 -7.17
N ASP A 946 0.11 4.22 -7.98
CA ASP A 946 0.40 2.82 -7.67
C ASP A 946 1.68 2.34 -8.36
N PRO A 947 2.66 1.75 -7.65
CA PRO A 947 3.89 1.21 -8.24
C PRO A 947 3.65 0.22 -9.38
N ILE A 948 2.53 -0.50 -9.39
CA ILE A 948 2.22 -1.50 -10.43
C ILE A 948 2.20 -0.87 -11.83
N SER A 949 1.74 0.38 -11.97
CA SER A 949 1.66 1.10 -13.24
C SER A 949 3.04 1.42 -13.83
N PHE A 950 4.05 1.56 -12.96
CA PHE A 950 5.41 1.97 -13.30
C PHE A 950 6.34 0.78 -13.50
N ALA A 951 6.05 -0.36 -12.88
CA ALA A 951 6.88 -1.57 -12.92
C ALA A 951 7.33 -2.01 -14.34
N PRO A 952 6.48 -1.99 -15.39
CA PRO A 952 6.92 -2.38 -16.73
C PRO A 952 8.03 -1.51 -17.32
N TYR A 953 8.18 -0.25 -16.87
CA TYR A 953 9.15 0.70 -17.42
C TYR A 953 10.59 0.47 -16.98
N TYR A 954 10.84 -0.46 -16.06
CA TYR A 954 12.21 -0.88 -15.73
C TYR A 954 12.85 -1.67 -16.89
N ALA A 955 12.16 -2.68 -17.44
CA ALA A 955 12.76 -3.62 -18.40
C ALA A 955 11.93 -3.92 -19.66
N VAL A 956 10.61 -3.74 -19.61
CA VAL A 956 9.67 -4.25 -20.65
C VAL A 956 9.20 -3.12 -21.57
N LYS A 957 8.81 -1.99 -20.99
CA LYS A 957 8.41 -0.76 -21.68
C LYS A 957 9.56 0.24 -21.66
N GLN A 958 9.56 1.13 -22.64
CA GLN A 958 10.59 2.15 -22.78
C GLN A 958 10.11 3.48 -22.21
N MET A 959 10.95 4.12 -21.40
CA MET A 959 10.75 5.47 -20.86
C MET A 959 11.57 6.48 -21.67
N THR A 960 11.18 7.77 -21.60
CA THR A 960 11.98 8.87 -22.16
C THR A 960 12.45 9.82 -21.08
N ASP A 961 13.56 10.51 -21.33
CA ASP A 961 14.04 11.64 -20.55
C ASP A 961 13.15 12.87 -20.78
N PRO A 962 13.35 13.97 -20.03
CA PRO A 962 12.60 15.21 -20.21
C PRO A 962 12.68 15.82 -21.62
N PHE A 963 13.72 15.49 -22.39
CA PHE A 963 13.96 16.04 -23.72
C PHE A 963 13.48 15.10 -24.84
N GLY A 964 12.80 14.00 -24.48
CA GLY A 964 12.22 13.03 -25.39
C GLY A 964 13.18 11.96 -25.91
N ASN A 965 14.42 11.89 -25.40
CA ASN A 965 15.34 10.80 -25.72
C ASN A 965 14.95 9.56 -24.92
N SER A 966 15.11 8.38 -25.50
CA SER A 966 14.99 7.14 -24.74
C SER A 966 16.02 7.08 -23.63
N ILE A 967 15.61 6.72 -22.41
CA ILE A 967 16.55 6.40 -21.33
C ILE A 967 16.99 4.94 -21.41
N ASP A 968 18.19 4.67 -20.90
CA ASP A 968 18.64 3.31 -20.70
C ASP A 968 17.78 2.62 -19.66
N ALA A 969 17.65 1.29 -19.75
CA ALA A 969 16.88 0.52 -18.79
C ALA A 969 17.46 0.67 -17.36
N HIS A 970 16.61 0.68 -16.35
CA HIS A 970 17.02 0.85 -14.95
C HIS A 970 17.08 -0.51 -14.25
N ALA A 971 18.10 -0.70 -13.42
CA ALA A 971 18.17 -1.92 -12.63
C ALA A 971 17.08 -1.89 -11.54
N VAL A 972 16.56 -3.05 -11.17
CA VAL A 972 15.63 -3.16 -10.03
C VAL A 972 15.82 -4.47 -9.28
N LEU A 973 15.98 -4.39 -7.96
CA LEU A 973 15.95 -5.54 -7.07
C LEU A 973 14.76 -5.42 -6.13
N THR A 974 13.67 -6.11 -6.43
CA THR A 974 12.52 -6.16 -5.51
C THR A 974 12.87 -7.10 -4.36
N ILE A 975 12.85 -6.58 -3.13
CA ILE A 975 13.11 -7.36 -1.92
C ILE A 975 11.81 -7.41 -1.13
N ASN A 976 11.25 -8.59 -0.96
CA ASN A 976 10.16 -8.81 -0.02
C ASN A 976 10.69 -9.59 1.18
N THR A 977 10.02 -9.45 2.32
CA THR A 977 10.19 -10.37 3.45
C THR A 977 9.02 -11.35 3.49
N ILE A 978 9.32 -12.65 3.54
CA ILE A 978 8.30 -13.69 3.51
C ILE A 978 7.36 -13.53 4.72
N GLY A 979 6.05 -13.59 4.49
CA GLY A 979 5.03 -13.44 5.53
C GLY A 979 4.73 -12.01 5.99
N ASP A 980 5.31 -11.01 5.31
CA ASP A 980 4.91 -9.62 5.43
C ASP A 980 3.42 -9.46 5.07
N MET A 981 2.64 -8.97 6.02
CA MET A 981 1.25 -8.59 5.81
C MET A 981 0.99 -7.14 6.24
N ASN A 982 2.01 -6.33 6.50
CA ASN A 982 1.85 -4.87 6.56
C ASN A 982 1.81 -4.34 5.13
N VAL A 983 2.74 -4.83 4.29
CA VAL A 983 2.63 -4.80 2.84
C VAL A 983 2.55 -6.26 2.35
N PRO A 984 1.34 -6.77 2.08
CA PRO A 984 1.08 -8.16 1.74
C PRO A 984 1.98 -8.69 0.61
N LEU A 985 2.60 -9.86 0.84
CA LEU A 985 3.58 -10.45 -0.09
C LEU A 985 3.07 -10.58 -1.53
N ASN A 986 1.80 -10.91 -1.73
CA ASN A 986 1.19 -11.00 -3.08
C ASN A 986 1.31 -9.69 -3.88
N SER A 987 1.33 -8.54 -3.20
CA SER A 987 1.51 -7.22 -3.83
C SER A 987 2.96 -7.00 -4.27
N GLY A 988 3.94 -7.44 -3.45
CA GLY A 988 5.37 -7.49 -3.81
C GLY A 988 5.64 -8.36 -5.03
N ILE A 989 5.03 -9.55 -5.05
CA ILE A 989 5.08 -10.50 -6.15
C ILE A 989 4.43 -9.94 -7.42
N ALA A 990 3.29 -9.25 -7.31
CA ALA A 990 2.65 -8.60 -8.45
C ALA A 990 3.56 -7.54 -9.09
N PHE A 991 4.23 -6.71 -8.28
CA PHE A 991 5.20 -5.72 -8.75
C PHE A 991 6.38 -6.41 -9.47
N ALA A 992 7.01 -7.40 -8.84
CA ALA A 992 8.14 -8.14 -9.41
C ALA A 992 7.77 -8.90 -10.70
N ARG A 993 6.54 -9.42 -10.79
CA ARG A 993 6.03 -9.98 -12.03
C ARG A 993 5.91 -8.92 -13.11
N ALA A 994 5.37 -7.73 -12.81
CA ALA A 994 5.21 -6.66 -13.78
C ALA A 994 6.55 -6.07 -14.28
N THR A 995 7.61 -6.07 -13.46
CA THR A 995 8.98 -5.70 -13.90
C THR A 995 9.61 -6.74 -14.83
N GLY A 996 9.06 -7.97 -14.86
CA GLY A 996 9.61 -9.12 -15.60
C GLY A 996 10.63 -9.93 -14.80
N ALA A 997 10.80 -9.66 -13.50
CA ALA A 997 11.66 -10.44 -12.59
C ALA A 997 11.09 -11.83 -12.26
N LEU A 998 9.76 -12.00 -12.34
CA LEU A 998 9.09 -13.27 -12.08
C LEU A 998 8.40 -13.79 -13.36
N PRO A 999 8.93 -14.84 -14.01
CA PRO A 999 8.28 -15.46 -15.16
C PRO A 999 7.17 -16.40 -14.69
N PHE A 1000 6.09 -16.47 -15.46
CA PHE A 1000 4.89 -17.25 -15.13
C PHE A 1000 4.34 -18.07 -16.30
N PHE A 1001 4.87 -17.92 -17.51
CA PHE A 1001 4.56 -18.78 -18.65
C PHE A 1001 5.55 -19.96 -18.77
N HIS A 1002 5.09 -21.09 -19.29
CA HIS A 1002 5.91 -22.23 -19.66
C HIS A 1002 6.81 -21.92 -20.87
N PRO A 1003 7.90 -22.68 -21.06
CA PRO A 1003 8.83 -22.45 -22.18
C PRO A 1003 8.20 -22.47 -23.58
N ASP A 1004 7.15 -23.25 -23.83
CA ASP A 1004 6.51 -23.34 -25.15
C ASP A 1004 5.72 -22.07 -25.53
N ALA A 1005 5.30 -21.28 -24.55
CA ALA A 1005 4.67 -19.98 -24.76
C ALA A 1005 5.55 -19.01 -25.55
N ALA A 1006 6.88 -19.13 -25.53
CA ALA A 1006 7.76 -18.31 -26.36
C ALA A 1006 7.44 -18.41 -27.87
N THR A 1007 6.99 -19.59 -28.30
CA THR A 1007 6.62 -19.83 -29.71
C THR A 1007 5.15 -19.55 -30.00
N LYS A 1008 4.26 -19.80 -29.02
CA LYS A 1008 2.82 -19.57 -29.16
C LYS A 1008 2.48 -18.07 -29.04
N PHE A 1009 3.09 -17.40 -28.07
CA PHE A 1009 2.77 -16.05 -27.59
C PHE A 1009 4.03 -15.18 -27.52
N PRO A 1010 4.65 -14.86 -28.66
CA PRO A 1010 5.92 -14.11 -28.69
C PRO A 1010 5.83 -12.72 -28.05
N ASP A 1011 4.63 -12.14 -27.96
CA ASP A 1011 4.37 -10.87 -27.29
C ASP A 1011 4.62 -10.91 -25.78
N TYR A 1012 4.64 -12.11 -25.18
CA TYR A 1012 4.90 -12.35 -23.75
C TYR A 1012 6.27 -12.99 -23.47
N ALA A 1013 7.22 -12.92 -24.41
CA ALA A 1013 8.55 -13.53 -24.25
C ALA A 1013 9.29 -13.08 -22.98
N ASP A 1014 9.03 -11.86 -22.48
CA ASP A 1014 9.58 -11.35 -21.21
C ASP A 1014 9.15 -12.13 -19.97
N TYR A 1015 8.04 -12.85 -20.02
CA TYR A 1015 7.45 -13.55 -18.88
C TYR A 1015 7.56 -15.08 -19.01
N VAL A 1016 8.28 -15.56 -20.03
CA VAL A 1016 8.50 -16.98 -20.27
C VAL A 1016 9.63 -17.51 -19.39
N THR A 1017 9.35 -18.61 -18.70
CA THR A 1017 10.36 -19.32 -17.90
C THR A 1017 11.38 -19.97 -18.84
N PRO A 1018 12.69 -19.75 -18.66
CA PRO A 1018 13.71 -20.46 -19.43
C PRO A 1018 13.63 -21.97 -19.19
N GLN A 1019 13.78 -22.77 -20.25
CA GLN A 1019 13.67 -24.23 -20.19
C GLN A 1019 14.51 -24.86 -19.05
N ALA A 1020 15.76 -24.42 -18.89
CA ALA A 1020 16.64 -24.98 -17.86
C ALA A 1020 16.17 -24.69 -16.43
N LEU A 1021 15.53 -23.53 -16.18
CA LEU A 1021 14.96 -23.21 -14.88
C LEU A 1021 13.66 -24.00 -14.65
N PHE A 1022 12.81 -24.08 -15.67
CA PHE A 1022 11.59 -24.89 -15.64
C PHE A 1022 11.87 -26.36 -15.31
N ASP A 1023 12.88 -26.95 -15.97
CA ASP A 1023 13.32 -28.32 -15.71
C ASP A 1023 13.87 -28.49 -14.28
N ALA A 1024 14.61 -27.48 -13.77
CA ALA A 1024 15.18 -27.50 -12.42
C ALA A 1024 14.11 -27.43 -11.32
N LEU A 1025 12.99 -26.74 -11.58
CA LEU A 1025 11.83 -26.66 -10.70
C LEU A 1025 10.84 -27.83 -10.89
N GLY A 1026 11.23 -28.87 -11.63
CA GLY A 1026 10.42 -30.08 -11.79
C GLY A 1026 9.22 -29.90 -12.73
N GLY A 1027 9.34 -29.01 -13.71
CA GLY A 1027 8.28 -28.74 -14.68
C GLY A 1027 7.25 -27.70 -14.20
N LYS A 1028 7.70 -26.73 -13.40
CA LYS A 1028 6.89 -25.61 -12.92
C LYS A 1028 7.57 -24.29 -13.25
N THR A 1029 6.77 -23.25 -13.44
CA THR A 1029 7.28 -21.88 -13.45
C THR A 1029 7.60 -21.45 -12.01
N PRO A 1030 8.50 -20.47 -11.82
CA PRO A 1030 8.74 -19.92 -10.49
C PRO A 1030 7.46 -19.37 -9.85
N ASN A 1031 6.61 -18.65 -10.59
CA ASN A 1031 5.33 -18.15 -10.07
C ASN A 1031 4.43 -19.28 -9.56
N GLN A 1032 4.29 -20.37 -10.33
CA GLN A 1032 3.49 -21.53 -9.90
C GLN A 1032 4.09 -22.22 -8.67
N ASP A 1033 5.42 -22.29 -8.56
CA ASP A 1033 6.06 -22.86 -7.38
C ASP A 1033 5.81 -21.99 -6.13
N LEU A 1034 5.83 -20.65 -6.23
CA LEU A 1034 5.46 -19.76 -5.12
C LEU A 1034 4.00 -19.94 -4.68
N ILE A 1035 3.08 -20.17 -5.61
CA ILE A 1035 1.67 -20.48 -5.33
C ILE A 1035 1.56 -21.84 -4.63
N ASP A 1036 2.12 -22.90 -5.21
CA ASP A 1036 2.03 -24.27 -4.68
C ASP A 1036 2.68 -24.40 -3.29
N LYS A 1037 3.66 -23.52 -3.00
CA LYS A 1037 4.34 -23.42 -1.71
C LYS A 1037 3.73 -22.37 -0.78
N HIS A 1038 2.59 -21.79 -1.11
CA HIS A 1038 1.87 -20.84 -0.25
C HIS A 1038 2.75 -19.63 0.17
N VAL A 1039 3.75 -19.29 -0.64
CA VAL A 1039 4.61 -18.13 -0.40
C VAL A 1039 3.76 -16.88 -0.64
N ILE A 1040 3.08 -16.78 -1.79
CA ILE A 1040 2.16 -15.68 -2.13
C ILE A 1040 1.04 -15.51 -1.06
N GLU A 1041 0.51 -16.62 -0.54
CA GLU A 1041 -0.45 -16.63 0.58
C GLU A 1041 0.15 -15.96 1.82
N GLY A 1042 1.32 -16.43 2.28
CA GLY A 1042 2.11 -15.82 3.35
C GLY A 1042 1.41 -15.80 4.72
N VAL A 1043 0.37 -16.62 4.92
CA VAL A 1043 -0.42 -16.63 6.17
C VAL A 1043 0.07 -17.72 7.13
N THR A 1044 0.89 -17.32 8.09
CA THR A 1044 1.47 -18.21 9.11
C THR A 1044 0.46 -18.99 9.92
N ALA A 1045 -0.67 -18.35 10.28
CA ALA A 1045 -1.70 -18.95 11.12
C ALA A 1045 -2.35 -20.19 10.49
N LEU A 1046 -2.17 -20.40 9.18
CA LEU A 1046 -2.59 -21.61 8.47
C LEU A 1046 -1.63 -22.78 8.66
N ALA A 1047 -0.42 -22.58 9.19
CA ALA A 1047 0.55 -23.64 9.49
C ALA A 1047 0.80 -24.60 8.30
N ARG A 1048 0.99 -24.02 7.10
CA ARG A 1048 1.19 -24.79 5.85
C ARG A 1048 2.52 -25.54 5.83
N HIS A 1049 3.58 -24.94 6.38
CA HIS A 1049 4.96 -25.44 6.29
C HIS A 1049 5.66 -25.44 7.66
N PRO A 1050 5.15 -26.22 8.64
CA PRO A 1050 5.78 -26.29 9.95
C PRO A 1050 7.26 -26.67 9.83
N ALA A 1051 8.10 -26.00 10.63
CA ALA A 1051 9.52 -26.26 10.68
C ALA A 1051 9.83 -27.63 11.31
N GLY A 1052 11.06 -28.10 11.09
CA GLY A 1052 11.55 -29.36 11.62
C GLY A 1052 11.62 -29.40 13.16
N PRO A 1053 11.76 -30.60 13.74
CA PRO A 1053 11.69 -30.79 15.20
C PRO A 1053 12.80 -30.10 15.99
N THR A 1054 13.87 -29.63 15.33
CA THR A 1054 14.99 -28.90 15.93
C THR A 1054 14.79 -27.38 15.96
N CYS A 1055 13.68 -26.87 15.42
CA CYS A 1055 13.36 -25.44 15.42
C CYS A 1055 13.38 -24.83 16.84
N ILE A 1056 12.93 -25.59 17.84
CA ILE A 1056 12.91 -25.18 19.25
C ILE A 1056 14.30 -25.23 19.93
N ASP A 1057 15.33 -25.72 19.25
CA ASP A 1057 16.64 -25.97 19.86
C ASP A 1057 17.66 -24.83 19.60
N THR A 1058 17.42 -23.93 18.64
CA THR A 1058 18.52 -23.19 17.97
C THR A 1058 18.37 -21.67 17.86
N GLY A 1059 17.15 -21.13 17.80
CA GLY A 1059 16.85 -19.69 17.92
C GLY A 1059 17.73 -18.70 17.15
N ASN A 1060 18.29 -19.08 16.00
CA ASN A 1060 19.28 -18.31 15.23
C ASN A 1060 20.37 -17.64 16.09
N ALA A 1061 20.96 -18.36 17.04
CA ALA A 1061 21.88 -17.76 18.00
C ALA A 1061 23.33 -18.25 17.86
N ALA A 1062 24.29 -17.33 17.82
CA ALA A 1062 25.71 -17.61 17.90
C ALA A 1062 26.13 -17.85 19.37
N LEU A 1063 25.91 -19.06 19.89
CA LEU A 1063 26.08 -19.41 21.31
C LEU A 1063 27.49 -19.16 21.89
N ASP A 1064 28.52 -19.28 21.04
CA ASP A 1064 29.93 -19.00 21.34
C ASP A 1064 30.43 -17.73 20.61
N GLY A 1065 29.49 -16.93 20.09
CA GLY A 1065 29.74 -15.69 19.37
C GLY A 1065 30.27 -14.58 20.28
N THR A 1066 30.94 -13.62 19.64
CA THR A 1066 31.46 -12.43 20.29
C THR A 1066 31.17 -11.21 19.42
N TYR A 1067 30.91 -10.08 20.05
CA TYR A 1067 30.80 -8.79 19.38
C TYR A 1067 31.85 -7.83 19.94
N MET A 1068 32.19 -6.82 19.16
CA MET A 1068 33.16 -5.80 19.55
C MET A 1068 32.44 -4.49 19.79
N THR A 1069 32.67 -3.88 20.95
CA THR A 1069 32.17 -2.55 21.26
C THR A 1069 32.93 -1.48 20.48
N LEU A 1070 32.36 -0.29 20.41
CA LEU A 1070 32.95 0.91 19.82
C LEU A 1070 34.32 1.27 20.45
N ASP A 1071 34.51 0.94 21.74
CA ASP A 1071 35.76 1.14 22.48
C ASP A 1071 36.81 0.05 22.18
N GLY A 1072 36.48 -0.94 21.35
CA GLY A 1072 37.36 -2.05 20.96
C GLY A 1072 37.41 -3.21 21.95
N GLU A 1073 36.49 -3.26 22.92
CA GLU A 1073 36.36 -4.40 23.82
C GLU A 1073 35.60 -5.54 23.14
N THR A 1074 36.11 -6.77 23.23
CA THR A 1074 35.41 -7.96 22.72
C THR A 1074 34.62 -8.61 23.84
N LEU A 1075 33.30 -8.64 23.68
CA LEU A 1075 32.36 -9.21 24.63
C LEU A 1075 31.74 -10.49 24.09
N ALA A 1076 31.39 -11.41 24.98
CA ALA A 1076 30.63 -12.60 24.61
C ALA A 1076 29.17 -12.22 24.36
N CYS A 1077 28.57 -12.76 23.30
CA CYS A 1077 27.14 -12.60 23.01
C CYS A 1077 26.25 -13.11 24.14
N PHE A 1078 26.70 -14.19 24.79
CA PHE A 1078 25.97 -14.88 25.85
C PHE A 1078 26.91 -15.10 27.05
N PRO A 1079 27.09 -14.11 27.94
CA PRO A 1079 28.08 -14.17 29.03
C PRO A 1079 27.67 -15.09 30.18
N THR A 1080 28.65 -15.49 31.00
CA THR A 1080 28.47 -16.27 32.26
C THR A 1080 28.44 -15.35 33.49
N GLY A 1081 27.90 -15.79 34.63
CA GLY A 1081 27.82 -15.00 35.88
C GLY A 1081 26.40 -14.51 36.20
N CYS A 1082 25.45 -15.27 35.72
CA CYS A 1082 24.04 -14.97 35.67
C CYS A 1082 23.36 -15.33 37.01
N ALA A 1083 23.75 -16.47 37.59
CA ALA A 1083 23.34 -16.92 38.91
C ALA A 1083 23.86 -16.03 40.05
N THR A 1084 24.88 -15.20 39.79
CA THR A 1084 25.45 -14.23 40.73
C THR A 1084 24.87 -12.82 40.57
N MET A 1085 24.00 -12.58 39.57
CA MET A 1085 23.55 -11.25 39.12
C MET A 1085 24.71 -10.31 38.78
N GLU A 1086 25.85 -10.87 38.36
CA GLU A 1086 27.03 -10.09 37.95
C GLU A 1086 26.95 -9.67 36.47
N VAL A 1087 26.02 -10.27 35.70
CA VAL A 1087 25.74 -9.94 34.30
C VAL A 1087 24.25 -9.77 34.06
N GLU A 1088 23.89 -8.88 33.14
CA GLU A 1088 22.54 -8.69 32.62
C GLU A 1088 22.49 -9.27 31.20
N CYS A 1089 21.48 -10.09 30.92
CA CYS A 1089 21.31 -10.66 29.58
C CYS A 1089 20.69 -9.61 28.66
N VAL A 1090 21.30 -9.38 27.50
CA VAL A 1090 20.90 -8.36 26.53
C VAL A 1090 20.05 -8.95 25.40
N GLY A 1091 19.22 -8.12 24.78
CA GLY A 1091 18.38 -8.50 23.65
C GLY A 1091 17.40 -9.64 23.95
N SER A 1092 17.12 -10.47 22.94
CA SER A 1092 16.21 -11.63 23.05
C SER A 1092 16.85 -12.84 23.74
N SER A 1093 17.38 -12.64 24.94
CA SER A 1093 18.02 -13.70 25.74
C SER A 1093 17.53 -13.67 27.20
N HIS A 1094 17.69 -14.79 27.92
CA HIS A 1094 17.36 -14.89 29.34
C HIS A 1094 18.46 -15.60 30.13
N CYS A 1095 18.39 -15.46 31.45
CA CYS A 1095 19.34 -16.08 32.36
C CYS A 1095 18.99 -17.56 32.59
N ASP A 1096 19.90 -18.47 32.24
CA ASP A 1096 19.82 -19.87 32.64
C ASP A 1096 20.61 -20.07 33.94
N ASP A 1097 19.91 -19.99 35.07
CA ASP A 1097 20.46 -20.18 36.42
C ASP A 1097 21.16 -21.54 36.60
N THR A 1098 20.78 -22.56 35.82
CA THR A 1098 21.35 -23.91 35.93
C THR A 1098 22.75 -23.96 35.31
N ASN A 1099 22.93 -23.25 34.20
CA ASN A 1099 24.18 -23.21 33.45
C ASN A 1099 25.02 -21.94 33.75
N ASP A 1100 24.51 -21.04 34.61
CA ASP A 1100 25.15 -19.78 35.00
C ASP A 1100 25.56 -18.92 33.80
N LYS A 1101 24.69 -18.87 32.78
CA LYS A 1101 24.94 -18.23 31.48
C LYS A 1101 23.67 -17.61 30.91
N CYS A 1102 23.80 -16.50 30.20
CA CYS A 1102 22.74 -16.02 29.32
C CYS A 1102 22.55 -17.01 28.16
N VAL A 1103 21.31 -17.23 27.74
CA VAL A 1103 20.96 -18.11 26.62
C VAL A 1103 19.88 -17.45 25.77
N PRO A 1104 19.88 -17.67 24.43
CA PRO A 1104 18.87 -17.09 23.55
C PRO A 1104 17.48 -17.59 23.91
N ASN A 1105 16.47 -16.77 23.64
CA ASN A 1105 15.08 -17.22 23.67
C ASN A 1105 14.83 -18.11 22.45
N ALA A 1106 14.63 -19.41 22.69
CA ALA A 1106 14.23 -20.32 21.63
C ALA A 1106 12.84 -19.96 21.08
N PRO A 1107 12.57 -20.21 19.78
CA PRO A 1107 11.22 -20.14 19.26
C PRO A 1107 10.31 -21.08 20.05
N ASP A 1108 9.10 -20.65 20.35
CA ASP A 1108 8.12 -21.53 20.95
C ASP A 1108 7.57 -22.53 19.91
N VAL A 1109 6.83 -23.52 20.41
CA VAL A 1109 6.23 -24.57 19.56
C VAL A 1109 5.31 -23.97 18.50
N GLN A 1110 4.54 -22.93 18.85
CA GLN A 1110 3.61 -22.31 17.91
C GLN A 1110 4.35 -21.65 16.75
N ARG A 1111 5.40 -20.88 17.04
CA ARG A 1111 6.23 -20.22 16.03
C ARG A 1111 6.88 -21.21 15.07
N CYS A 1112 7.29 -22.39 15.56
CA CYS A 1112 7.79 -23.47 14.70
C CYS A 1112 6.69 -24.16 13.89
N GLU A 1113 5.50 -24.37 14.46
CA GLU A 1113 4.35 -24.94 13.74
C GLU A 1113 3.81 -23.99 12.66
N GLU A 1114 3.91 -22.68 12.87
CA GLU A 1114 3.42 -21.62 11.99
C GLU A 1114 4.52 -21.07 11.07
N ALA A 1115 5.62 -21.82 10.90
CA ALA A 1115 6.70 -21.46 10.00
C ALA A 1115 6.23 -21.37 8.53
N LEU A 1116 6.88 -20.49 7.78
CA LEU A 1116 6.67 -20.28 6.35
C LEU A 1116 7.68 -21.09 5.52
N PHE A 1117 7.46 -21.11 4.20
CA PHE A 1117 8.36 -21.75 3.26
C PHE A 1117 9.44 -20.76 2.79
N ASP A 1118 10.70 -21.18 2.79
CA ASP A 1118 11.81 -20.37 2.27
C ASP A 1118 12.05 -20.67 0.78
N ALA A 1119 11.69 -19.72 -0.09
CA ALA A 1119 11.82 -19.87 -1.54
C ALA A 1119 13.27 -19.63 -2.04
N ASP A 1120 14.06 -18.83 -1.32
CA ASP A 1120 15.36 -18.34 -1.75
C ASP A 1120 16.56 -18.89 -0.97
N ASP A 1121 16.31 -19.47 0.20
CA ASP A 1121 17.26 -20.22 1.04
C ASP A 1121 18.60 -19.48 1.11
N LEU A 1122 18.54 -18.22 1.55
CA LEU A 1122 19.71 -17.34 1.56
C LEU A 1122 20.71 -17.75 2.64
N ASP A 1123 20.21 -18.24 3.77
CA ASP A 1123 21.01 -18.66 4.90
C ASP A 1123 21.64 -20.04 4.68
N GLU A 1124 21.09 -20.85 3.77
CA GLU A 1124 21.49 -22.24 3.50
C GLU A 1124 21.49 -23.10 4.78
N GLY A 1125 20.49 -22.86 5.65
CA GLY A 1125 20.30 -23.51 6.95
C GLY A 1125 21.16 -22.94 8.09
N ASN A 1126 21.86 -21.82 7.91
CA ASN A 1126 22.64 -21.17 8.96
C ASN A 1126 21.77 -20.42 9.99
N ALA A 1127 20.52 -20.06 9.69
CA ALA A 1127 19.60 -19.51 10.67
C ALA A 1127 19.12 -20.56 11.67
N LEU A 1128 19.29 -21.85 11.32
CA LEU A 1128 19.00 -23.02 12.14
C LEU A 1128 17.52 -23.16 12.54
N TYR A 1129 16.58 -22.46 11.92
CA TYR A 1129 15.16 -22.61 12.24
C TYR A 1129 14.57 -23.94 11.77
N ALA A 1130 15.33 -24.74 11.01
CA ALA A 1130 14.88 -26.01 10.43
C ALA A 1130 13.65 -25.81 9.52
N GLU A 1131 13.60 -24.66 8.86
CA GLU A 1131 12.62 -24.25 7.87
C GLU A 1131 12.55 -25.23 6.69
N GLN A 1132 11.39 -25.28 6.05
CA GLN A 1132 11.25 -25.98 4.78
C GLN A 1132 11.66 -25.02 3.67
N ALA A 1133 12.65 -25.42 2.88
CA ALA A 1133 13.21 -24.57 1.83
C ALA A 1133 13.10 -25.20 0.43
N ALA A 1134 13.17 -24.35 -0.59
CA ALA A 1134 13.21 -24.77 -1.98
C ALA A 1134 14.45 -25.64 -2.26
N PRO A 1135 14.28 -26.87 -2.83
CA PRO A 1135 15.43 -27.69 -3.20
C PRO A 1135 16.35 -27.02 -4.21
N VAL A 1136 15.76 -26.23 -5.11
CA VAL A 1136 16.44 -25.32 -6.03
C VAL A 1136 15.97 -23.90 -5.68
N PRO A 1137 16.79 -23.13 -4.97
CA PRO A 1137 16.44 -21.75 -4.62
C PRO A 1137 16.10 -20.91 -5.84
N HIS A 1138 15.11 -20.03 -5.69
CA HIS A 1138 14.58 -19.21 -6.78
C HIS A 1138 15.64 -18.21 -7.28
N ARG A 1139 16.18 -17.37 -6.39
CA ARG A 1139 17.24 -16.36 -6.58
C ARG A 1139 17.12 -15.64 -7.93
N LEU A 1140 15.91 -15.20 -8.26
CA LEU A 1140 15.50 -14.86 -9.63
C LEU A 1140 16.08 -13.52 -10.07
N VAL A 1141 16.99 -13.56 -11.04
CA VAL A 1141 17.56 -12.35 -11.66
C VAL A 1141 17.82 -12.58 -13.14
N ARG A 1142 17.51 -11.56 -13.94
CA ARG A 1142 17.76 -11.48 -15.38
C ARG A 1142 18.40 -10.14 -15.72
N TYR A 1143 18.96 -10.01 -16.92
CA TYR A 1143 19.29 -8.70 -17.46
C TYR A 1143 18.03 -7.85 -17.63
N THR A 1144 18.15 -6.57 -17.32
CA THR A 1144 17.12 -5.54 -17.55
C THR A 1144 17.03 -5.23 -19.04
N GLN A 1145 16.50 -6.18 -19.79
CA GLN A 1145 16.44 -6.13 -21.24
C GLN A 1145 15.22 -6.90 -21.71
N LYS A 1146 14.48 -6.31 -22.66
CA LYS A 1146 13.39 -6.99 -23.36
C LYS A 1146 13.84 -8.33 -23.96
N ALA A 1147 13.09 -9.39 -23.70
CA ALA A 1147 13.29 -10.71 -24.26
C ALA A 1147 12.54 -10.88 -25.59
N THR A 1148 13.09 -11.75 -26.42
CA THR A 1148 12.47 -12.31 -27.62
C THR A 1148 12.56 -13.82 -27.52
N PRO A 1149 11.77 -14.59 -28.29
CA PRO A 1149 11.84 -16.06 -28.24
C PRO A 1149 13.27 -16.61 -28.38
N GLU A 1150 14.12 -15.97 -29.17
CA GLU A 1150 15.51 -16.37 -29.38
C GLU A 1150 16.49 -15.91 -28.29
N THR A 1151 16.11 -14.94 -27.45
CA THR A 1151 17.01 -14.32 -26.46
C THR A 1151 16.68 -14.64 -25.01
N ILE A 1152 15.59 -15.35 -24.71
CA ILE A 1152 15.16 -15.70 -23.33
C ILE A 1152 16.33 -16.24 -22.49
N ALA A 1153 17.04 -17.26 -22.98
CA ALA A 1153 18.15 -17.86 -22.22
C ALA A 1153 19.32 -16.88 -21.99
N ASN A 1154 19.57 -15.97 -22.94
CA ASN A 1154 20.64 -14.96 -22.80
C ASN A 1154 20.26 -13.87 -21.81
N VAL A 1155 18.98 -13.46 -21.81
CA VAL A 1155 18.44 -12.48 -20.86
C VAL A 1155 18.47 -13.05 -19.43
N TRP A 1156 18.13 -14.34 -19.28
CA TRP A 1156 18.16 -15.07 -18.01
C TRP A 1156 19.53 -15.65 -17.64
N ALA A 1157 20.59 -15.31 -18.38
CA ALA A 1157 21.93 -15.82 -18.10
C ALA A 1157 22.41 -15.58 -16.66
N PRO A 1158 22.12 -14.45 -15.97
CA PRO A 1158 22.49 -14.28 -14.57
C PRO A 1158 22.02 -15.42 -13.68
N ARG A 1159 20.72 -15.75 -13.67
CA ARG A 1159 20.19 -16.89 -12.91
C ARG A 1159 20.61 -18.26 -13.44
N LEU A 1160 20.71 -18.43 -14.77
CA LEU A 1160 21.03 -19.73 -15.36
C LEU A 1160 22.49 -20.14 -15.17
N LEU A 1161 23.40 -19.17 -15.08
CA LEU A 1161 24.83 -19.40 -14.89
C LEU A 1161 25.26 -19.22 -13.42
N GLY A 1162 24.62 -18.31 -12.68
CA GLY A 1162 24.77 -18.12 -11.24
C GLY A 1162 23.91 -19.10 -10.45
N VAL A 1163 24.08 -20.40 -10.72
CA VAL A 1163 23.25 -21.45 -10.11
C VAL A 1163 23.46 -21.45 -8.59
N PRO A 1164 22.40 -21.46 -7.76
CA PRO A 1164 22.53 -21.51 -6.30
C PRO A 1164 23.43 -22.68 -5.84
N ARG A 1165 24.27 -22.44 -4.82
CA ARG A 1165 25.22 -23.41 -4.25
C ARG A 1165 26.28 -23.95 -5.23
N SER A 1166 26.40 -23.39 -6.44
CA SER A 1166 27.46 -23.74 -7.39
C SER A 1166 28.77 -23.01 -7.09
N GLU A 1167 29.85 -23.30 -7.80
CA GLU A 1167 31.13 -22.59 -7.62
C GLU A 1167 31.03 -21.13 -8.11
N ASP A 1168 31.78 -20.23 -7.48
CA ASP A 1168 31.79 -18.81 -7.85
C ASP A 1168 32.30 -18.56 -9.27
N GLY A 1169 31.84 -17.47 -9.88
CA GLY A 1169 32.24 -17.07 -11.23
C GLY A 1169 31.61 -17.89 -12.36
N GLY A 1170 30.60 -18.72 -12.07
CA GLY A 1170 29.75 -19.35 -13.09
C GLY A 1170 29.06 -18.31 -13.96
N TRP A 1171 28.49 -17.28 -13.33
CA TRP A 1171 28.14 -16.01 -13.96
C TRP A 1171 29.12 -14.93 -13.51
N VAL A 1172 29.47 -14.03 -14.42
CA VAL A 1172 30.32 -12.87 -14.13
C VAL A 1172 29.59 -11.62 -14.60
N PRO A 1173 29.34 -10.64 -13.72
CA PRO A 1173 28.79 -9.34 -14.09
C PRO A 1173 29.60 -8.69 -15.22
N ASP A 1174 28.92 -8.20 -16.25
CA ASP A 1174 29.54 -7.55 -17.41
C ASP A 1174 29.18 -6.06 -17.53
N GLY A 1175 28.65 -5.47 -16.46
CA GLY A 1175 28.21 -4.07 -16.38
C GLY A 1175 26.80 -3.82 -16.92
N ARG A 1176 26.11 -4.84 -17.46
CA ARG A 1176 24.69 -4.71 -17.79
C ARG A 1176 23.84 -4.78 -16.53
N ARG A 1177 22.86 -3.88 -16.44
CA ARG A 1177 21.87 -3.81 -15.37
C ARG A 1177 20.99 -5.05 -15.29
N VAL A 1178 20.55 -5.37 -14.09
CA VAL A 1178 19.71 -6.53 -13.81
C VAL A 1178 18.40 -6.18 -13.11
N THR A 1179 17.41 -7.02 -13.36
CA THR A 1179 16.07 -6.99 -12.76
C THR A 1179 15.89 -8.29 -11.99
N GLY A 1180 15.54 -8.21 -10.71
CA GLY A 1180 15.48 -9.36 -9.82
C GLY A 1180 14.38 -9.29 -8.77
N LEU A 1181 14.04 -10.48 -8.26
CA LEU A 1181 13.12 -10.72 -7.16
C LEU A 1181 13.87 -11.51 -6.09
N LEU A 1182 13.75 -11.04 -4.85
CA LEU A 1182 14.21 -11.71 -3.65
C LEU A 1182 13.07 -11.76 -2.63
N ASP A 1183 12.73 -12.96 -2.17
CA ASP A 1183 11.79 -13.24 -1.10
C ASP A 1183 12.59 -13.72 0.12
N ALA A 1184 13.01 -12.78 0.97
CA ALA A 1184 13.88 -13.07 2.11
C ALA A 1184 13.11 -13.72 3.27
N TYR A 1185 13.55 -14.90 3.69
CA TYR A 1185 13.08 -15.55 4.92
C TYR A 1185 13.88 -15.05 6.13
N VAL A 1186 13.31 -14.11 6.88
CA VAL A 1186 14.00 -13.48 8.03
C VAL A 1186 13.73 -14.26 9.32
N VAL A 1187 12.46 -14.58 9.57
CA VAL A 1187 12.01 -15.33 10.77
C VAL A 1187 10.86 -16.28 10.41
N PRO A 1188 10.63 -17.35 11.21
CA PRO A 1188 9.62 -18.36 10.87
C PRO A 1188 8.21 -17.85 10.62
N GLU A 1189 7.73 -16.91 11.43
CA GLU A 1189 6.38 -16.34 11.33
C GLU A 1189 6.29 -15.13 10.37
N GLY A 1190 7.35 -14.92 9.59
CA GLY A 1190 7.53 -13.74 8.78
C GLY A 1190 7.66 -12.45 9.59
N THR A 1191 8.08 -11.39 8.92
CA THR A 1191 8.23 -10.05 9.51
C THR A 1191 7.94 -8.99 8.46
N HIS A 1192 7.58 -7.79 8.91
CA HIS A 1192 7.57 -6.63 8.05
C HIS A 1192 9.00 -6.06 7.99
N THR A 1193 9.53 -5.92 6.77
CA THR A 1193 10.87 -5.38 6.47
C THR A 1193 12.03 -6.11 7.17
N PHE A 1194 13.25 -5.69 6.91
CA PHE A 1194 14.41 -6.05 7.73
C PHE A 1194 14.93 -4.79 8.44
N VAL A 1195 15.84 -4.95 9.38
CA VAL A 1195 16.50 -3.84 10.08
C VAL A 1195 18.00 -4.11 10.20
N PHE A 1196 18.76 -3.20 10.80
CA PHE A 1196 20.20 -3.35 11.01
C PHE A 1196 20.56 -4.67 11.71
N GLY A 1197 21.77 -5.16 11.44
CA GLY A 1197 22.16 -6.51 11.81
C GLY A 1197 22.40 -6.75 13.30
N ASN A 1198 22.47 -8.02 13.66
CA ASN A 1198 22.83 -8.48 15.00
C ASN A 1198 23.99 -9.49 14.94
N PRO A 1199 25.20 -9.13 15.42
CA PRO A 1199 26.39 -9.99 15.32
C PRO A 1199 26.32 -11.23 16.25
N CYS A 1200 25.30 -11.32 17.09
CA CYS A 1200 25.03 -12.47 17.95
C CYS A 1200 24.06 -13.48 17.34
N GLU A 1201 23.56 -13.22 16.13
CA GLU A 1201 22.84 -14.21 15.33
C GLU A 1201 23.80 -15.14 14.60
N ASN A 1202 23.42 -16.41 14.40
CA ASN A 1202 24.24 -17.33 13.61
C ASN A 1202 24.17 -17.00 12.11
N TRP A 1203 23.03 -16.45 11.68
CA TRP A 1203 22.80 -15.85 10.38
C TRP A 1203 22.20 -14.45 10.57
N ASP A 1204 22.99 -13.41 10.29
CA ASP A 1204 22.57 -12.01 10.39
C ASP A 1204 21.93 -11.54 9.08
N ASN A 1205 20.59 -11.59 9.05
CA ASN A 1205 19.80 -11.16 7.89
C ASN A 1205 19.97 -9.67 7.59
N GLY A 1206 20.01 -8.83 8.62
CA GLY A 1206 20.09 -7.37 8.48
C GLY A 1206 21.37 -6.92 7.79
N THR A 1207 22.51 -7.44 8.25
CA THR A 1207 23.82 -7.20 7.64
C THR A 1207 23.88 -7.79 6.22
N TYR A 1208 23.33 -9.00 6.01
CA TYR A 1208 23.32 -9.64 4.69
C TYR A 1208 22.57 -8.81 3.65
N LEU A 1209 21.32 -8.45 3.93
CA LEU A 1209 20.44 -7.75 2.99
C LEU A 1209 20.94 -6.32 2.73
N THR A 1210 21.42 -5.61 3.75
CA THR A 1210 22.01 -4.27 3.59
C THR A 1210 23.26 -4.31 2.71
N ASN A 1211 24.18 -5.26 2.94
CA ASN A 1211 25.37 -5.39 2.11
C ASN A 1211 25.05 -5.85 0.68
N LEU A 1212 24.00 -6.67 0.49
CA LEU A 1212 23.52 -7.04 -0.83
C LEU A 1212 23.01 -5.82 -1.61
N VAL A 1213 22.19 -4.99 -0.97
CA VAL A 1213 21.64 -3.74 -1.54
C VAL A 1213 22.77 -2.75 -1.84
N ALA A 1214 23.70 -2.56 -0.90
CA ALA A 1214 24.85 -1.67 -1.08
C ALA A 1214 25.73 -2.14 -2.25
N ARG A 1215 25.99 -3.45 -2.38
CA ARG A 1215 26.73 -4.02 -3.52
C ARG A 1215 25.99 -3.84 -4.85
N PHE A 1216 24.68 -4.02 -4.84
CA PHE A 1216 23.84 -3.78 -6.02
C PHE A 1216 24.00 -2.33 -6.50
N PHE A 1217 23.89 -1.35 -5.61
CA PHE A 1217 24.07 0.06 -5.95
C PHE A 1217 25.51 0.43 -6.34
N GLN A 1218 26.51 -0.09 -5.62
CA GLN A 1218 27.94 0.13 -5.92
C GLN A 1218 28.30 -0.31 -7.35
N THR A 1219 27.56 -1.25 -7.92
CA THR A 1219 27.78 -1.77 -9.28
C THR A 1219 26.82 -1.18 -10.32
N ASP A 1220 26.14 -0.06 -10.02
CA ASP A 1220 25.09 0.54 -10.85
C ASP A 1220 24.01 -0.49 -11.23
N GLY A 1221 23.67 -1.37 -10.28
CA GLY A 1221 22.67 -2.42 -10.41
C GLY A 1221 23.05 -3.55 -11.38
N SER A 1222 24.35 -3.84 -11.54
CA SER A 1222 24.82 -4.89 -12.46
C SER A 1222 25.24 -6.21 -11.78
N ASP A 1223 25.35 -6.23 -10.45
CA ASP A 1223 25.74 -7.41 -9.67
C ASP A 1223 24.78 -7.65 -8.50
N VAL A 1224 24.14 -8.81 -8.48
CA VAL A 1224 23.47 -9.35 -7.29
C VAL A 1224 24.37 -10.46 -6.77
N PHE A 1225 25.05 -10.18 -5.65
CA PHE A 1225 26.27 -10.89 -5.25
C PHE A 1225 26.09 -12.41 -5.08
N TYR A 1226 24.91 -12.88 -4.67
CA TYR A 1226 24.64 -14.31 -4.53
C TYR A 1226 24.59 -15.08 -5.86
N LEU A 1227 24.59 -14.40 -7.01
CA LEU A 1227 24.68 -15.02 -8.35
C LEU A 1227 26.10 -15.01 -8.90
N SER A 1228 26.88 -13.97 -8.62
CA SER A 1228 28.28 -13.92 -8.99
C SER A 1228 29.14 -14.81 -8.07
N HIS A 1229 28.71 -14.97 -6.81
CA HIS A 1229 29.38 -15.74 -5.76
C HIS A 1229 28.45 -16.73 -5.04
N PRO A 1230 27.79 -17.66 -5.75
CA PRO A 1230 26.83 -18.60 -5.15
C PRO A 1230 27.41 -19.53 -4.08
N LYS A 1231 28.73 -19.67 -3.96
CA LYS A 1231 29.37 -20.47 -2.91
C LYS A 1231 29.80 -19.65 -1.71
N THR A 1232 30.23 -18.41 -1.94
CA THR A 1232 30.84 -17.57 -0.89
C THR A 1232 29.98 -16.39 -0.46
N HIS A 1233 28.77 -16.22 -0.98
CA HIS A 1233 27.89 -15.08 -0.66
C HIS A 1233 27.58 -14.90 0.83
N LEU A 1234 27.66 -15.97 1.64
CA LEU A 1234 27.47 -15.91 3.09
C LEU A 1234 28.46 -14.96 3.80
N CYS A 1235 29.53 -14.50 3.13
CA CYS A 1235 30.39 -13.43 3.65
C CYS A 1235 29.63 -12.10 3.84
N LEU A 1236 28.52 -11.89 3.13
CA LEU A 1236 27.71 -10.67 3.24
C LEU A 1236 27.11 -10.54 4.64
N ALA A 1237 26.61 -11.64 5.21
CA ALA A 1237 26.07 -11.69 6.58
C ALA A 1237 27.14 -11.44 7.65
N LYS A 1238 28.42 -11.53 7.29
CA LYS A 1238 29.57 -11.33 8.19
C LYS A 1238 30.29 -10.00 7.97
N GLY A 1239 29.88 -9.23 6.95
CA GLY A 1239 30.56 -7.99 6.56
C GLY A 1239 32.05 -8.19 6.20
N ASN A 1240 32.43 -9.35 5.68
CA ASN A 1240 33.85 -9.69 5.44
C ASN A 1240 34.14 -10.20 4.02
N CYS A 1241 33.29 -9.84 3.07
CA CYS A 1241 33.51 -10.19 1.66
C CYS A 1241 34.81 -9.58 1.13
N ALA A 1242 35.49 -10.31 0.23
CA ALA A 1242 36.80 -9.91 -0.29
C ALA A 1242 36.82 -8.53 -0.98
N TYR A 1243 35.68 -8.07 -1.51
CA TYR A 1243 35.56 -6.75 -2.16
C TYR A 1243 35.47 -5.58 -1.16
N LEU A 1244 35.23 -5.84 0.12
CA LEU A 1244 35.21 -4.85 1.21
C LEU A 1244 36.60 -4.58 1.79
N GLY A 1245 37.67 -5.14 1.20
CA GLY A 1245 39.04 -4.91 1.67
C GLY A 1245 39.45 -5.70 2.92
N GLY A 1246 38.58 -6.60 3.42
CA GLY A 1246 38.91 -7.52 4.50
C GLY A 1246 40.03 -8.49 4.11
N SER A 1247 41.16 -8.45 4.84
CA SER A 1247 42.12 -9.54 4.82
C SER A 1247 41.50 -10.75 5.55
N PRO A 1248 41.63 -11.98 5.02
CA PRO A 1248 40.94 -13.17 5.52
C PRO A 1248 41.26 -13.53 6.97
#